data_AF-A0A9P5M9W8-F1
#
_entry.id   AF-A0A9P5M9W8-F1
#
_cell.length_a   1.000
_cell.length_b   1.000
_cell.length_c   1.000
_cell.angle_alpha   90.00
_cell.angle_beta   90.00
_cell.angle_gamma   90.00
#
_symmetry.space_group_name_H-M   'P 1'
#
loop_
_entity.id
_entity.type
_entity.pdbx_description
1 polymer ?
#
loop_
_entity_poly.entity_id
_entity_poly.type
_entity_poly.pdbx_seq_one_letter_code
_entity_poly.pdbx_strand_id
1 'polypeptide(L)'
;MKTFQDFDVEDTKVEERRSLLPKTIRRVENVKVIRGPPKWPGLTIATILFVWWTWAVISDSVRSGEPISDIHENKYYEFDEIMPSEKLKWYPCFDVPGSRFKCARLTVPMDYHRPLDESVDYPKVHIALILIPGNHAEDKFSESPLLLNPGGPGGSGTLFGLAAGSLIQNIVGGDQDVIGFDPRGIGATTPPADCFSYGGTYDGVGDDQARGDYHRLLFNIAGQAIGLANTSSTALRHLNARAKAMAKLCAEKDSLSGQSSIFRHAGTPSVARDMISIIDAWDDWTSSIKQESPYSDIADINLPDEREPENEPKDASLETKGKLVYWGFSYGTLLGSTFAAMFPDRVGRLVLDGVVDADHYVAPIWIESQRDADKVWSYFFKYCHEAKSACKFYRENDKVTDIEERFESFMERLKEEPISVISKDILAPLIVTYSDVKYQIFMTLYAPLYGFRAAAELLDALERNREDWFEFLPTPLSYDLGLTCNHSLPKWSYFNDAQRVILCSDKKYPLNHTYSEIESMFEDMEAQSVFADAWMSLMIQCSGYDIQSIDPPMRWDDHPAHRQKPIKTAFPLLYISNSADPVTPLFAGVKMATKFVDAGFFEQESEGHCTIAVKSKCTIEKVRAYFREGKVPDAPRFRGKGLDLLDGEWEKCPADEWPWHEYQPSARVANDVEAAELERLDAWGGIRDAFAQIDLWGAREFRRFDIAL
;
A
#
# COMPACT_ATOMS: atom_id res chain seq x y z
N MET A 1 -26.85 52.61 -19.81
CA MET A 1 -28.16 52.92 -20.41
C MET A 1 -28.98 51.63 -20.38
N LYS A 2 -30.03 51.61 -19.55
CA LYS A 2 -31.19 50.70 -19.47
C LYS A 2 -30.98 49.17 -19.55
N THR A 3 -31.26 48.58 -18.39
CA THR A 3 -31.87 47.28 -18.09
C THR A 3 -33.00 46.83 -19.01
N PHE A 4 -33.06 45.51 -19.24
CA PHE A 4 -34.25 44.65 -19.48
C PHE A 4 -33.85 43.29 -18.86
N GLN A 5 -34.42 42.86 -17.71
CA GLN A 5 -35.70 42.15 -17.53
C GLN A 5 -35.83 40.91 -18.41
N ASP A 6 -36.36 39.77 -18.01
CA ASP A 6 -36.75 39.11 -16.75
C ASP A 6 -37.26 37.75 -17.30
N PHE A 7 -36.90 36.61 -16.72
CA PHE A 7 -37.74 35.41 -16.86
C PHE A 7 -37.67 34.60 -15.58
N ASP A 8 -38.72 34.75 -14.77
CA ASP A 8 -39.09 33.90 -13.65
C ASP A 8 -39.34 32.46 -14.13
N VAL A 9 -38.86 31.50 -13.34
CA VAL A 9 -39.44 30.16 -13.30
C VAL A 9 -39.52 29.73 -11.83
N GLU A 10 -40.71 29.93 -11.23
CA GLU A 10 -41.14 29.18 -10.05
C GLU A 10 -41.77 27.84 -10.50
N ASP A 11 -41.06 26.78 -10.15
CA ASP A 11 -41.53 25.62 -9.37
C ASP A 11 -42.97 25.08 -9.59
N THR A 12 -43.08 23.84 -10.10
CA THR A 12 -43.50 22.66 -9.31
C THR A 12 -44.03 21.49 -10.15
N LYS A 13 -43.44 20.32 -9.88
CA LYS A 13 -44.08 19.01 -9.62
C LYS A 13 -44.74 18.17 -10.74
N VAL A 14 -44.11 16.98 -10.89
CA VAL A 14 -44.68 15.63 -10.70
C VAL A 14 -45.22 14.87 -11.94
N GLU A 15 -44.81 13.60 -11.96
CA GLU A 15 -45.40 12.39 -12.56
C GLU A 15 -44.96 11.90 -13.95
N GLU A 16 -44.22 10.78 -13.89
CA GLU A 16 -44.35 9.57 -14.70
C GLU A 16 -45.14 9.64 -16.02
N ARG A 17 -44.49 9.22 -17.12
CA ARG A 17 -44.98 8.05 -17.87
C ARG A 17 -44.04 7.48 -18.95
N ARG A 18 -43.98 6.15 -18.89
CA ARG A 18 -43.55 5.12 -19.84
C ARG A 18 -43.99 5.29 -21.30
N SER A 19 -43.18 4.64 -22.16
CA SER A 19 -43.58 3.75 -23.28
C SER A 19 -44.11 4.39 -24.57
N LEU A 20 -43.21 4.46 -25.57
CA LEU A 20 -43.54 4.65 -26.99
C LEU A 20 -43.55 3.30 -27.73
N LEU A 21 -44.70 2.63 -27.78
CA LEU A 21 -45.01 1.66 -28.83
C LEU A 21 -46.42 1.94 -29.38
N PRO A 22 -46.59 2.07 -30.72
CA PRO A 22 -47.83 2.57 -31.30
C PRO A 22 -48.92 1.50 -31.43
N LYS A 23 -50.16 1.92 -31.16
CA LYS A 23 -51.40 1.17 -31.40
C LYS A 23 -51.93 1.45 -32.81
N THR A 24 -52.33 0.40 -33.52
CA THR A 24 -53.56 0.25 -34.35
C THR A 24 -53.46 -1.11 -35.06
N ILE A 25 -54.47 -1.99 -35.18
CA ILE A 25 -55.78 -1.80 -35.85
C ILE A 25 -56.82 -2.85 -35.34
N ARG A 26 -58.02 -2.32 -35.03
CA ARG A 26 -59.42 -2.81 -35.09
C ARG A 26 -59.86 -4.26 -34.80
N ARG A 27 -60.85 -4.33 -33.89
CA ARG A 27 -61.90 -5.37 -33.71
C ARG A 27 -62.69 -5.64 -35.01
N VAL A 28 -63.04 -6.91 -35.22
CA VAL A 28 -64.30 -7.33 -35.85
C VAL A 28 -64.92 -8.45 -35.00
N GLU A 29 -66.25 -8.39 -34.89
CA GLU A 29 -67.13 -9.22 -34.06
C GLU A 29 -67.44 -10.60 -34.66
N ASN A 30 -67.59 -11.58 -33.76
CA ASN A 30 -68.40 -12.81 -33.77
C ASN A 30 -69.03 -13.35 -35.08
N VAL A 31 -68.79 -14.64 -35.40
CA VAL A 31 -69.84 -15.64 -35.74
C VAL A 31 -69.45 -17.08 -35.30
N LYS A 32 -70.44 -17.74 -34.68
CA LYS A 32 -70.71 -19.18 -34.33
C LYS A 32 -70.38 -20.20 -35.44
N VAL A 33 -70.29 -21.54 -35.31
CA VAL A 33 -70.41 -22.64 -34.31
C VAL A 33 -69.95 -23.93 -35.05
N ILE A 34 -69.52 -25.01 -34.36
CA ILE A 34 -70.05 -26.39 -34.49
C ILE A 34 -69.38 -27.31 -33.44
N ARG A 35 -70.22 -28.05 -32.72
CA ARG A 35 -69.88 -29.11 -31.77
C ARG A 35 -69.46 -30.38 -32.51
N GLY A 36 -68.35 -30.98 -32.07
CA GLY A 36 -68.01 -32.38 -32.29
C GLY A 36 -66.82 -32.74 -31.39
N PRO A 37 -66.88 -33.82 -30.59
CA PRO A 37 -65.80 -34.14 -29.68
C PRO A 37 -64.73 -34.98 -30.39
N PRO A 38 -63.43 -34.70 -30.21
CA PRO A 38 -62.43 -35.73 -30.31
C PRO A 38 -61.85 -36.01 -28.92
N LYS A 39 -61.98 -37.26 -28.53
CA LYS A 39 -61.27 -37.86 -27.40
C LYS A 39 -59.76 -37.67 -27.63
N TRP A 40 -59.10 -36.85 -26.83
CA TRP A 40 -57.65 -36.80 -26.76
C TRP A 40 -57.19 -37.47 -25.46
N PRO A 41 -56.88 -38.78 -25.48
CA PRO A 41 -56.31 -39.47 -24.32
C PRO A 41 -54.97 -38.85 -23.86
N GLY A 42 -54.32 -38.05 -24.72
CA GLY A 42 -53.08 -37.34 -24.38
C GLY A 42 -53.23 -36.25 -23.32
N LEU A 43 -54.37 -35.55 -23.25
CA LEU A 43 -54.54 -34.46 -22.27
C LEU A 43 -54.72 -35.02 -20.85
N THR A 44 -55.42 -36.14 -20.72
CA THR A 44 -55.63 -36.83 -19.43
C THR A 44 -54.34 -37.50 -18.95
N ILE A 45 -53.55 -38.08 -19.86
CA ILE A 45 -52.23 -38.64 -19.53
C ILE A 45 -51.26 -37.53 -19.12
N ALA A 46 -51.25 -36.39 -19.82
CA ALA A 46 -50.41 -35.25 -19.46
C ALA A 46 -50.77 -34.64 -18.10
N THR A 47 -52.07 -34.55 -17.77
CA THR A 47 -52.49 -34.09 -16.43
C THR A 47 -52.16 -35.10 -15.34
N ILE A 48 -52.33 -36.40 -15.58
CA ILE A 48 -51.95 -37.44 -14.62
C ILE A 48 -50.43 -37.46 -14.40
N LEU A 49 -49.63 -37.35 -15.47
CA LEU A 49 -48.17 -37.28 -15.37
C LEU A 49 -47.70 -35.99 -14.69
N PHE A 50 -48.33 -34.85 -14.95
CA PHE A 50 -48.01 -33.60 -14.27
C PHE A 50 -48.37 -33.64 -12.78
N VAL A 51 -49.53 -34.20 -12.43
CA VAL A 51 -49.95 -34.40 -11.04
C VAL A 51 -49.08 -35.43 -10.32
N TRP A 52 -48.68 -36.52 -11.01
CA TRP A 52 -47.78 -37.52 -10.44
C TRP A 52 -46.36 -36.98 -10.27
N TRP A 53 -45.85 -36.18 -11.22
CA TRP A 53 -44.57 -35.50 -11.11
C TRP A 53 -44.58 -34.44 -10.00
N THR A 54 -45.61 -33.60 -9.91
CA THR A 54 -45.74 -32.64 -8.79
C THR A 54 -45.92 -33.34 -7.45
N TRP A 55 -46.69 -34.43 -7.37
CA TRP A 55 -46.82 -35.21 -6.14
C TRP A 55 -45.52 -35.94 -5.78
N ALA A 56 -44.77 -36.48 -6.75
CA ALA A 56 -43.46 -37.08 -6.53
C ALA A 56 -42.46 -36.05 -6.01
N VAL A 57 -42.34 -34.89 -6.68
CA VAL A 57 -41.44 -33.80 -6.27
C VAL A 57 -41.82 -33.26 -4.89
N ILE A 58 -43.10 -32.98 -4.63
CA ILE A 58 -43.54 -32.49 -3.32
C ILE A 58 -43.38 -33.56 -2.24
N SER A 59 -43.66 -34.83 -2.54
CA SER A 59 -43.49 -35.92 -1.56
C SER A 59 -42.03 -36.21 -1.25
N ASP A 60 -41.11 -35.99 -2.19
CA ASP A 60 -39.67 -36.08 -1.99
C ASP A 60 -39.15 -34.89 -1.17
N SER A 61 -39.69 -33.68 -1.41
CA SER A 61 -39.43 -32.48 -0.58
C SER A 61 -40.05 -32.55 0.83
N VAL A 62 -41.11 -33.33 1.03
CA VAL A 62 -41.80 -33.46 2.34
C VAL A 62 -41.35 -34.72 3.11
N ARG A 63 -40.79 -35.74 2.46
CA ARG A 63 -40.20 -36.93 3.11
C ARG A 63 -38.70 -36.81 3.43
N SER A 64 -37.98 -35.89 2.81
CA SER A 64 -36.62 -35.50 3.21
C SER A 64 -36.65 -34.51 4.39
N GLY A 65 -37.44 -34.83 5.42
CA GLY A 65 -37.44 -34.13 6.70
C GLY A 65 -36.21 -34.47 7.56
N GLU A 66 -35.04 -34.60 6.95
CA GLU A 66 -33.80 -34.26 7.64
C GLU A 66 -33.60 -32.75 7.42
N PRO A 67 -33.13 -32.00 8.42
CA PRO A 67 -32.87 -30.58 8.20
C PRO A 67 -31.91 -30.50 7.03
N ILE A 68 -32.31 -29.81 5.96
CA ILE A 68 -31.33 -29.19 5.07
C ILE A 68 -30.52 -28.32 6.02
N SER A 69 -29.34 -28.79 6.39
CA SER A 69 -28.34 -28.00 7.08
C SER A 69 -28.30 -26.66 6.38
N ASP A 70 -28.45 -25.57 7.14
CA ASP A 70 -28.15 -24.23 6.66
C ASP A 70 -26.92 -24.34 5.75
N ILE A 71 -27.12 -24.16 4.44
CA ILE A 71 -26.05 -23.66 3.61
C ILE A 71 -25.91 -22.24 4.13
N HIS A 72 -25.11 -22.07 5.18
CA HIS A 72 -24.61 -20.77 5.55
C HIS A 72 -23.91 -20.27 4.28
N GLU A 73 -24.58 -19.42 3.49
CA GLU A 73 -23.86 -18.44 2.69
C GLU A 73 -22.97 -17.73 3.71
N ASN A 74 -21.68 -18.04 3.69
CA ASN A 74 -20.71 -17.37 4.54
C ASN A 74 -20.80 -15.89 4.17
N LYS A 75 -21.44 -15.09 5.02
CA LYS A 75 -21.56 -13.66 4.80
C LYS A 75 -20.17 -13.05 5.00
N TYR A 76 -19.56 -12.59 3.93
CA TYR A 76 -18.34 -11.78 3.98
C TYR A 76 -18.70 -10.31 4.12
N TYR A 77 -17.85 -9.57 4.83
CA TYR A 77 -18.07 -8.17 5.14
C TYR A 77 -17.01 -7.30 4.46
N GLU A 78 -17.45 -6.17 3.91
CA GLU A 78 -16.60 -5.04 3.59
C GLU A 78 -16.34 -4.16 4.82
N PHE A 79 -15.28 -3.34 4.80
CA PHE A 79 -14.92 -2.52 5.96
C PHE A 79 -16.02 -1.54 6.40
N ASP A 80 -16.81 -1.00 5.48
CA ASP A 80 -17.91 -0.09 5.78
C ASP A 80 -19.11 -0.79 6.45
N GLU A 81 -19.26 -2.10 6.25
CA GLU A 81 -20.27 -2.93 6.91
C GLU A 81 -19.86 -3.38 8.32
N ILE A 82 -18.57 -3.31 8.65
CA ILE A 82 -18.05 -3.69 9.96
C ILE A 82 -18.29 -2.55 10.97
N MET A 83 -18.99 -2.88 12.05
CA MET A 83 -19.17 -1.96 13.17
C MET A 83 -17.85 -1.77 13.95
N PRO A 84 -17.36 -0.53 14.10
CA PRO A 84 -16.18 -0.27 14.93
C PRO A 84 -16.40 -0.65 16.40
N SER A 85 -15.33 -1.09 17.06
CA SER A 85 -15.36 -1.45 18.48
C SER A 85 -14.04 -1.12 19.17
N GLU A 86 -14.10 -0.81 20.47
CA GLU A 86 -12.91 -0.58 21.31
C GLU A 86 -12.17 -1.89 21.65
N LYS A 87 -12.81 -3.04 21.41
CA LYS A 87 -12.20 -4.38 21.48
C LYS A 87 -12.16 -5.00 20.10
N LEU A 88 -11.21 -5.89 19.85
CA LEU A 88 -11.16 -6.61 18.57
C LEU A 88 -12.40 -7.50 18.42
N LYS A 89 -13.10 -7.29 17.30
CA LYS A 89 -14.20 -8.13 16.82
C LYS A 89 -13.93 -8.45 15.36
N TRP A 90 -13.62 -9.70 15.11
CA TRP A 90 -13.22 -10.19 13.79
C TRP A 90 -14.43 -10.69 13.02
N TYR A 91 -14.55 -10.25 11.77
CA TYR A 91 -15.58 -10.67 10.82
C TYR A 91 -14.92 -11.35 9.62
N PRO A 92 -15.48 -12.43 9.06
CA PRO A 92 -15.01 -12.93 7.78
C PRO A 92 -15.12 -11.82 6.73
N CYS A 93 -14.06 -11.57 5.97
CA CYS A 93 -14.04 -10.52 4.96
C CYS A 93 -13.34 -11.03 3.71
N PHE A 94 -13.69 -10.42 2.57
CA PHE A 94 -13.23 -10.77 1.23
C PHE A 94 -13.51 -12.25 0.87
N ASP A 95 -14.44 -12.48 -0.07
CA ASP A 95 -14.76 -13.82 -0.57
C ASP A 95 -13.68 -14.33 -1.54
N VAL A 96 -12.50 -14.63 -0.99
CA VAL A 96 -11.40 -15.22 -1.73
C VAL A 96 -11.38 -16.73 -1.47
N PRO A 97 -11.59 -17.58 -2.49
CA PRO A 97 -11.63 -19.03 -2.33
C PRO A 97 -10.42 -19.59 -1.57
N GLY A 98 -10.67 -20.35 -0.51
CA GLY A 98 -9.61 -20.96 0.30
C GLY A 98 -8.91 -20.03 1.31
N SER A 99 -9.24 -18.74 1.32
CA SER A 99 -8.73 -17.82 2.34
C SER A 99 -9.52 -17.92 3.65
N ARG A 100 -8.87 -17.54 4.75
CA ARG A 100 -9.48 -17.44 6.09
C ARG A 100 -9.40 -16.02 6.65
N PHE A 101 -9.43 -15.02 5.77
CA PHE A 101 -9.21 -13.64 6.16
C PHE A 101 -10.29 -13.15 7.12
N LYS A 102 -9.87 -12.36 8.10
CA LYS A 102 -10.78 -11.69 9.02
C LYS A 102 -10.48 -10.21 9.07
N CYS A 103 -11.50 -9.38 9.16
CA CYS A 103 -11.36 -7.94 9.25
C CYS A 103 -11.96 -7.41 10.55
N ALA A 104 -11.38 -6.32 11.05
CA ALA A 104 -11.87 -5.62 12.23
C ALA A 104 -11.69 -4.10 12.07
N ARG A 105 -12.46 -3.34 12.84
CA ARG A 105 -12.32 -1.88 12.97
C ARG A 105 -12.09 -1.51 14.43
N LEU A 106 -10.82 -1.38 14.81
CA LEU A 106 -10.42 -1.06 16.18
C LEU A 106 -10.56 0.43 16.42
N THR A 107 -11.31 0.79 17.46
CA THR A 107 -11.55 2.18 17.84
C THR A 107 -10.46 2.66 18.79
N VAL A 108 -9.79 3.74 18.41
CA VAL A 108 -8.71 4.39 19.17
C VAL A 108 -8.97 5.90 19.32
N PRO A 109 -8.32 6.59 20.26
CA PRO A 109 -8.45 8.03 20.41
C PRO A 109 -7.96 8.79 19.16
N MET A 110 -8.68 9.84 18.78
CA MET A 110 -8.15 10.84 17.84
C MET A 110 -6.92 11.53 18.42
N ASP A 111 -7.03 11.98 19.67
CA ASP A 111 -5.98 12.66 20.45
C ASP A 111 -5.59 11.80 21.65
N TYR A 112 -4.37 11.25 21.66
CA TYR A 112 -3.86 10.43 22.76
C TYR A 112 -3.49 11.22 24.03
N HIS A 113 -3.52 12.56 23.98
CA HIS A 113 -3.40 13.39 25.18
C HIS A 113 -4.74 13.52 25.94
N ARG A 114 -5.81 12.87 25.45
CA ARG A 114 -7.14 12.84 26.07
C ARG A 114 -7.61 11.39 26.26
N PRO A 115 -8.32 11.07 27.35
CA PRO A 115 -8.90 9.75 27.56
C PRO A 115 -9.93 9.35 26.48
N LEU A 116 -10.03 8.05 26.18
CA LEU A 116 -10.99 7.50 25.20
C LEU A 116 -12.45 7.55 25.68
N ASP A 117 -12.68 7.50 26.99
CA ASP A 117 -13.99 7.52 27.64
C ASP A 117 -14.55 8.95 27.78
N GLU A 118 -13.68 9.95 27.85
CA GLU A 118 -14.04 11.35 27.61
C GLU A 118 -14.47 11.59 26.14
N SER A 119 -14.29 10.60 25.26
CA SER A 119 -14.49 10.67 23.81
C SER A 119 -15.87 10.22 23.30
N VAL A 120 -16.88 10.04 24.16
CA VAL A 120 -18.26 9.78 23.69
C VAL A 120 -18.82 10.97 22.90
N ASP A 121 -18.37 12.20 23.24
CA ASP A 121 -18.73 13.46 22.57
C ASP A 121 -17.63 13.99 21.62
N TYR A 122 -16.52 13.25 21.41
CA TYR A 122 -15.37 13.68 20.60
C TYR A 122 -14.99 12.64 19.53
N PRO A 123 -14.40 13.05 18.39
CA PRO A 123 -14.14 12.15 17.28
C PRO A 123 -13.14 11.06 17.66
N LYS A 124 -13.41 9.85 17.16
CA LYS A 124 -12.57 8.68 17.32
C LYS A 124 -11.93 8.34 15.97
N VAL A 125 -10.88 7.52 16.00
CA VAL A 125 -10.32 6.90 14.80
C VAL A 125 -10.70 5.42 14.84
N HIS A 126 -11.11 4.88 13.70
CA HIS A 126 -11.46 3.47 13.56
C HIS A 126 -10.46 2.81 12.61
N ILE A 127 -9.39 2.24 13.19
CA ILE A 127 -8.29 1.59 12.50
C ILE A 127 -8.79 0.32 11.82
N ALA A 128 -8.66 0.25 10.50
CA ALA A 128 -8.96 -0.92 9.72
C ALA A 128 -7.82 -1.95 9.83
N LEU A 129 -8.21 -3.19 10.11
CA LEU A 129 -7.30 -4.32 10.32
C LEU A 129 -7.76 -5.49 9.44
N ILE A 130 -6.82 -6.17 8.79
CA ILE A 130 -7.00 -7.49 8.19
C ILE A 130 -6.06 -8.47 8.88
N LEU A 131 -6.61 -9.60 9.32
CA LEU A 131 -5.89 -10.73 9.89
C LEU A 131 -5.83 -11.85 8.85
N ILE A 132 -4.61 -12.33 8.62
CA ILE A 132 -4.29 -13.51 7.84
C ILE A 132 -3.89 -14.56 8.88
N PRO A 133 -4.80 -15.49 9.25
CA PRO A 133 -4.53 -16.42 10.33
C PRO A 133 -3.40 -17.38 9.99
N GLY A 134 -2.56 -17.69 10.97
CA GLY A 134 -1.55 -18.74 10.87
C GLY A 134 -2.16 -20.14 10.75
N ASN A 135 -1.35 -21.10 10.31
CA ASN A 135 -1.68 -22.52 10.24
C ASN A 135 -1.60 -23.17 11.62
N HIS A 136 -2.51 -22.74 12.50
CA HIS A 136 -2.75 -23.31 13.82
C HIS A 136 -4.11 -24.01 13.89
N ALA A 137 -4.36 -24.75 14.97
CA ALA A 137 -5.73 -25.17 15.31
C ALA A 137 -6.65 -23.94 15.47
N GLU A 138 -7.95 -24.07 15.20
CA GLU A 138 -8.89 -22.93 15.06
C GLU A 138 -8.96 -22.00 16.29
N ASP A 139 -8.61 -22.50 17.49
CA ASP A 139 -8.61 -21.74 18.75
C ASP A 139 -7.19 -21.33 19.23
N LYS A 140 -6.16 -21.52 18.40
CA LYS A 140 -4.78 -21.15 18.71
C LYS A 140 -4.33 -20.02 17.81
N PHE A 141 -3.63 -19.07 18.43
CA PHE A 141 -3.07 -17.89 17.78
C PHE A 141 -1.63 -17.69 18.24
N SER A 142 -0.86 -16.99 17.43
CA SER A 142 0.47 -16.50 17.74
C SER A 142 0.43 -15.66 19.02
N GLU A 143 1.48 -15.77 19.83
CA GLU A 143 1.62 -14.99 21.05
C GLU A 143 1.54 -13.49 20.77
N SER A 144 2.09 -13.07 19.63
CA SER A 144 1.89 -11.75 19.06
C SER A 144 1.78 -11.86 17.55
N PRO A 145 0.89 -11.09 16.90
CA PRO A 145 0.76 -11.10 15.47
C PRO A 145 1.89 -10.27 14.85
N LEU A 146 2.31 -10.64 13.64
CA LEU A 146 3.24 -9.85 12.84
C LEU A 146 2.47 -8.71 12.18
N LEU A 147 2.72 -7.47 12.61
CA LEU A 147 2.16 -6.27 11.98
C LEU A 147 2.98 -5.89 10.75
N LEU A 148 2.30 -5.54 9.66
CA LEU A 148 2.94 -5.12 8.41
C LEU A 148 2.67 -3.65 8.12
N ASN A 149 3.67 -2.98 7.54
CA ASN A 149 3.49 -1.66 6.94
C ASN A 149 4.33 -1.50 5.66
N PRO A 150 3.71 -1.22 4.50
CA PRO A 150 4.43 -1.06 3.24
C PRO A 150 5.09 0.32 3.08
N GLY A 151 4.87 1.26 4.00
CA GLY A 151 5.41 2.61 3.88
C GLY A 151 4.59 3.55 3.00
N GLY A 152 5.28 4.32 2.16
CA GLY A 152 4.73 5.46 1.41
C GLY A 152 5.33 6.79 1.87
N PRO A 153 4.80 7.47 2.92
CA PRO A 153 3.56 7.18 3.65
C PRO A 153 2.32 7.21 2.74
N GLY A 154 1.17 6.77 3.26
CA GLY A 154 -0.08 6.69 2.50
C GLY A 154 -0.39 5.29 1.95
N GLY A 155 0.54 4.35 2.01
CA GLY A 155 0.32 2.97 1.59
C GLY A 155 -0.64 2.23 2.54
N SER A 156 -1.67 1.59 1.99
CA SER A 156 -2.61 0.77 2.76
C SER A 156 -1.97 -0.53 3.22
N GLY A 157 -1.86 -0.72 4.54
CA GLY A 157 -1.36 -1.95 5.13
C GLY A 157 -2.37 -3.07 5.09
N THR A 158 -3.68 -2.79 5.03
CA THR A 158 -4.70 -3.84 4.83
C THR A 158 -4.59 -4.44 3.43
N LEU A 159 -4.44 -3.61 2.39
CA LEU A 159 -4.21 -4.10 1.03
C LEU A 159 -2.89 -4.85 0.89
N PHE A 160 -1.82 -4.37 1.52
CA PHE A 160 -0.55 -5.08 1.53
C PHE A 160 -0.66 -6.43 2.26
N GLY A 161 -1.35 -6.48 3.40
CA GLY A 161 -1.61 -7.72 4.13
C GLY A 161 -2.44 -8.71 3.30
N LEU A 162 -3.46 -8.25 2.58
CA LEU A 162 -4.27 -9.08 1.70
C LEU A 162 -3.43 -9.70 0.56
N ALA A 163 -2.54 -8.92 -0.05
CA ALA A 163 -1.72 -9.37 -1.18
C ALA A 163 -0.48 -10.18 -0.76
N ALA A 164 0.18 -9.82 0.35
CA ALA A 164 1.47 -10.35 0.75
C ALA A 164 1.45 -11.22 2.02
N GLY A 165 0.36 -11.21 2.82
CA GLY A 165 0.35 -11.82 4.14
C GLY A 165 0.68 -13.32 4.15
N SER A 166 0.06 -14.10 3.27
CA SER A 166 0.35 -15.55 3.14
C SER A 166 1.77 -15.81 2.61
N LEU A 167 2.27 -14.95 1.72
CA LEU A 167 3.64 -15.05 1.20
C LEU A 167 4.66 -14.75 2.32
N ILE A 168 4.36 -13.78 3.18
CA ILE A 168 5.16 -13.47 4.36
C ILE A 168 5.18 -14.65 5.34
N GLN A 169 4.06 -15.34 5.56
CA GLN A 169 4.02 -16.56 6.36
C GLN A 169 4.99 -17.64 5.83
N ASN A 170 5.15 -17.78 4.52
CA ASN A 170 6.15 -18.71 3.96
C ASN A 170 7.59 -18.34 4.37
N ILE A 171 7.89 -17.05 4.57
CA ILE A 171 9.18 -16.56 5.06
C ILE A 171 9.30 -16.73 6.58
N VAL A 172 8.35 -16.21 7.35
CA VAL A 172 8.45 -16.05 8.80
C VAL A 172 7.88 -17.23 9.60
N GLY A 173 7.26 -18.20 8.94
CA GLY A 173 6.58 -19.34 9.57
C GLY A 173 5.10 -19.40 9.20
N GLY A 174 4.64 -20.54 8.69
CA GLY A 174 3.23 -20.74 8.30
C GLY A 174 2.26 -20.60 9.46
N ASP A 175 2.76 -20.76 10.68
CA ASP A 175 2.12 -20.59 11.98
C ASP A 175 2.30 -19.17 12.54
N GLN A 176 2.50 -18.13 11.71
CA GLN A 176 2.51 -16.75 12.21
C GLN A 176 1.21 -16.07 11.81
N ASP A 177 0.44 -15.58 12.77
CA ASP A 177 -0.67 -14.68 12.48
C ASP A 177 -0.11 -13.35 11.98
N VAL A 178 -0.63 -12.86 10.86
CA VAL A 178 -0.17 -11.62 10.21
C VAL A 178 -1.32 -10.62 10.21
N ILE A 179 -1.05 -9.38 10.62
CA ILE A 179 -2.00 -8.28 10.57
C ILE A 179 -1.50 -7.17 9.66
N GLY A 180 -2.25 -6.90 8.59
CA GLY A 180 -2.16 -5.65 7.85
C GLY A 180 -3.06 -4.61 8.49
N PHE A 181 -2.57 -3.39 8.71
CA PHE A 181 -3.38 -2.30 9.24
C PHE A 181 -3.23 -1.03 8.43
N ASP A 182 -4.32 -0.28 8.29
CA ASP A 182 -4.27 1.05 7.69
C ASP A 182 -4.06 2.09 8.78
N PRO A 183 -2.96 2.87 8.76
CA PRO A 183 -2.78 3.97 9.70
C PRO A 183 -3.92 4.98 9.64
N ARG A 184 -4.07 5.78 10.71
CA ARG A 184 -5.01 6.91 10.76
C ARG A 184 -4.95 7.79 9.49
N GLY A 185 -6.11 7.98 8.86
CA GLY A 185 -6.27 8.74 7.62
C GLY A 185 -6.00 7.97 6.32
N ILE A 186 -5.48 6.74 6.37
CA ILE A 186 -5.15 5.90 5.21
C ILE A 186 -6.23 4.85 4.94
N GLY A 187 -6.50 4.55 3.67
CA GLY A 187 -7.23 3.37 3.25
C GLY A 187 -8.63 3.27 3.86
N ALA A 188 -8.92 2.14 4.51
CA ALA A 188 -10.22 1.88 5.14
C ALA A 188 -10.35 2.48 6.55
N THR A 189 -9.30 3.09 7.08
CA THR A 189 -9.33 3.76 8.39
C THR A 189 -10.08 5.08 8.30
N THR A 190 -11.03 5.27 9.22
CA THR A 190 -11.88 6.48 9.24
C THR A 190 -11.64 7.32 10.50
N PRO A 191 -11.74 8.66 10.41
CA PRO A 191 -12.01 9.45 9.20
C PRO A 191 -10.82 9.45 8.22
N PRO A 192 -11.06 9.53 6.89
CA PRO A 192 -9.99 9.63 5.90
C PRO A 192 -9.32 11.00 5.94
N ALA A 193 -8.04 11.05 5.60
CA ALA A 193 -7.34 12.31 5.35
C ALA A 193 -7.59 12.74 3.90
N ASP A 194 -8.73 13.43 3.66
CA ASP A 194 -9.17 13.88 2.32
C ASP A 194 -9.42 15.39 2.34
N CYS A 195 -8.69 16.13 1.50
CA CYS A 195 -8.79 17.58 1.41
C CYS A 195 -9.95 18.03 0.49
N PHE A 196 -10.43 17.19 -0.41
CA PHE A 196 -11.41 17.57 -1.44
C PHE A 196 -12.86 17.33 -1.04
N SER A 197 -13.13 16.29 -0.25
CA SER A 197 -14.48 16.02 0.28
C SER A 197 -14.70 16.73 1.61
N TYR A 198 -15.92 17.19 1.88
CA TYR A 198 -16.30 17.95 3.07
C TYR A 198 -17.21 17.18 4.04
N GLY A 199 -17.73 16.00 3.63
CA GLY A 199 -18.86 15.35 4.28
C GLY A 199 -20.17 16.07 3.94
N GLY A 200 -21.32 15.42 4.14
CA GLY A 200 -22.66 15.83 3.68
C GLY A 200 -23.23 17.17 4.23
N THR A 201 -22.39 18.16 4.51
CA THR A 201 -22.72 19.43 5.16
C THR A 201 -22.28 20.67 4.38
N TYR A 202 -21.49 20.59 3.30
CA TYR A 202 -21.03 21.81 2.61
C TYR A 202 -22.17 22.53 1.87
N ASP A 203 -23.03 21.79 1.17
CA ASP A 203 -24.22 22.33 0.48
C ASP A 203 -25.48 21.47 0.61
N GLY A 204 -25.38 20.29 1.23
CA GLY A 204 -26.51 19.38 1.47
C GLY A 204 -27.11 18.74 0.22
N VAL A 205 -26.41 18.78 -0.93
CA VAL A 205 -26.89 18.29 -2.22
C VAL A 205 -25.86 17.35 -2.86
N GLY A 206 -26.25 16.12 -3.21
CA GLY A 206 -25.42 15.18 -3.99
C GLY A 206 -24.41 14.36 -3.17
N ASP A 207 -23.63 13.52 -3.87
CA ASP A 207 -22.55 12.71 -3.29
C ASP A 207 -21.27 13.56 -3.20
N ASP A 208 -21.00 14.09 -2.00
CA ASP A 208 -19.84 14.96 -1.73
C ASP A 208 -18.50 14.27 -2.01
N GLN A 209 -18.41 12.94 -1.81
CA GLN A 209 -17.19 12.19 -2.14
C GLN A 209 -16.96 12.20 -3.65
N ALA A 210 -17.97 11.88 -4.45
CA ALA A 210 -17.87 11.88 -5.91
C ALA A 210 -17.49 13.27 -6.46
N ARG A 211 -17.99 14.35 -5.83
CA ARG A 211 -17.59 15.72 -6.18
C ARG A 211 -16.13 15.99 -5.82
N GLY A 212 -15.69 15.57 -4.64
CA GLY A 212 -14.30 15.69 -4.20
C GLY A 212 -13.35 14.97 -5.16
N ASP A 213 -13.68 13.74 -5.55
CA ASP A 213 -12.92 12.92 -6.50
C ASP A 213 -12.83 13.59 -7.87
N TYR A 214 -13.94 14.17 -8.36
CA TYR A 214 -13.95 14.93 -9.61
C TYR A 214 -13.04 16.16 -9.56
N HIS A 215 -13.08 16.94 -8.46
CA HIS A 215 -12.20 18.09 -8.28
C HIS A 215 -10.72 17.69 -8.19
N ARG A 216 -10.42 16.58 -7.50
CA ARG A 216 -9.08 16.00 -7.41
C ARG A 216 -8.55 15.63 -8.79
N LEU A 217 -9.34 14.91 -9.58
CA LEU A 217 -8.98 14.53 -10.95
C LEU A 217 -8.64 15.76 -11.80
N LEU A 218 -9.51 16.77 -11.81
CA LEU A 218 -9.26 18.02 -12.55
C LEU A 218 -7.97 18.71 -12.09
N PHE A 219 -7.75 18.76 -10.79
CA PHE A 219 -6.53 19.35 -10.23
C PHE A 219 -5.28 18.59 -10.69
N ASN A 220 -5.31 17.26 -10.66
CA ASN A 220 -4.18 16.39 -11.04
C ASN A 220 -3.87 16.46 -12.55
N ILE A 221 -4.89 16.40 -13.41
CA ILE A 221 -4.72 16.56 -14.88
C ILE A 221 -4.08 17.91 -15.21
N ALA A 222 -4.55 18.99 -14.59
CA ALA A 222 -3.95 20.33 -14.78
C ALA A 222 -2.50 20.42 -14.28
N GLY A 223 -2.11 19.55 -13.33
CA GLY A 223 -0.74 19.46 -12.82
C GLY A 223 0.20 18.75 -13.76
N GLN A 224 -0.27 17.67 -14.40
CA GLN A 224 0.57 16.88 -15.31
C GLN A 224 1.13 17.72 -16.46
N ALA A 225 0.34 18.64 -17.01
CA ALA A 225 0.78 19.53 -18.09
C ALA A 225 1.96 20.46 -17.71
N ILE A 226 2.28 20.61 -16.42
CA ILE A 226 3.44 21.36 -15.93
C ILE A 226 4.71 20.51 -15.99
N GLY A 227 4.60 19.20 -15.77
CA GLY A 227 5.73 18.28 -15.70
C GLY A 227 6.51 18.32 -14.37
N LEU A 228 7.70 17.73 -14.39
CA LEU A 228 8.66 17.71 -13.28
C LEU A 228 9.31 19.09 -13.04
N ALA A 229 9.98 19.25 -11.89
CA ALA A 229 10.51 20.54 -11.44
C ALA A 229 11.43 21.27 -12.44
N ASN A 230 12.25 20.55 -13.23
CA ASN A 230 13.22 21.13 -14.17
C ASN A 230 12.80 21.04 -15.66
N THR A 231 11.51 20.86 -15.96
CA THR A 231 11.08 20.66 -17.36
C THR A 231 10.86 21.96 -18.12
N SER A 232 10.68 23.08 -17.42
CA SER A 232 10.65 24.42 -18.00
C SER A 232 11.10 25.46 -16.97
N SER A 233 11.45 26.66 -17.44
CA SER A 233 11.83 27.79 -16.57
C SER A 233 10.73 28.27 -15.61
N THR A 234 9.51 27.73 -15.72
CA THR A 234 8.38 28.05 -14.85
C THR A 234 7.80 26.85 -14.11
N ALA A 235 8.28 25.63 -14.37
CA ALA A 235 7.69 24.41 -13.83
C ALA A 235 7.73 24.38 -12.30
N LEU A 236 8.90 24.54 -11.68
CA LEU A 236 9.07 24.63 -10.23
C LEU A 236 8.17 25.72 -9.60
N ARG A 237 8.01 26.86 -10.28
CA ARG A 237 7.16 27.97 -9.81
C ARG A 237 5.67 27.58 -9.80
N HIS A 238 5.20 26.93 -10.85
CA HIS A 238 3.82 26.45 -10.93
C HIS A 238 3.55 25.32 -9.93
N LEU A 239 4.47 24.36 -9.78
CA LEU A 239 4.38 23.30 -8.77
C LEU A 239 4.30 23.88 -7.35
N ASN A 240 5.14 24.86 -7.02
CA ASN A 240 5.11 25.57 -5.74
C ASN A 240 3.76 26.27 -5.49
N ALA A 241 3.21 26.96 -6.50
CA ALA A 241 1.93 27.64 -6.39
C ALA A 241 0.76 26.65 -6.18
N ARG A 242 0.82 25.50 -6.88
CA ARG A 242 -0.16 24.43 -6.73
C ARG A 242 -0.12 23.79 -5.35
N ALA A 243 1.08 23.49 -4.84
CA ALA A 243 1.25 23.00 -3.49
C ALA A 243 0.62 23.94 -2.45
N LYS A 244 0.87 25.26 -2.58
CA LYS A 244 0.25 26.27 -1.70
C LYS A 244 -1.27 26.34 -1.83
N ALA A 245 -1.83 26.14 -3.03
CA ALA A 245 -3.28 26.11 -3.22
C ALA A 245 -3.90 24.88 -2.52
N MET A 246 -3.24 23.73 -2.65
CA MET A 246 -3.65 22.50 -2.00
C MET A 246 -3.53 22.57 -0.48
N ALA A 247 -2.43 23.13 0.03
CA ALA A 247 -2.26 23.38 1.47
C ALA A 247 -3.40 24.22 2.05
N LYS A 248 -3.83 25.27 1.34
CA LYS A 248 -4.99 26.08 1.73
C LYS A 248 -6.29 25.26 1.75
N LEU A 249 -6.52 24.41 0.76
CA LEU A 249 -7.70 23.55 0.71
C LEU A 249 -7.73 22.61 1.94
N CYS A 250 -6.62 21.94 2.23
CA CYS A 250 -6.50 21.10 3.41
C CYS A 250 -6.68 21.93 4.71
N ALA A 251 -6.19 23.16 4.77
CA ALA A 251 -6.36 24.04 5.93
C ALA A 251 -7.81 24.50 6.13
N GLU A 252 -8.57 24.73 5.05
CA GLU A 252 -10.01 24.96 5.13
C GLU A 252 -10.73 23.75 5.72
N LYS A 253 -10.39 22.54 5.25
CA LYS A 253 -10.93 21.28 5.79
C LYS A 253 -10.56 21.08 7.27
N ASP A 254 -9.31 21.36 7.64
CA ASP A 254 -8.84 21.34 9.02
C ASP A 254 -9.66 22.31 9.90
N SER A 255 -9.91 23.53 9.41
CA SER A 255 -10.63 24.56 10.18
C SER A 255 -12.06 24.18 10.56
N LEU A 256 -12.71 23.33 9.75
CA LEU A 256 -14.07 22.82 10.03
C LEU A 256 -14.08 21.82 11.18
N SER A 257 -12.99 21.05 11.33
CA SER A 257 -12.85 20.05 12.40
C SER A 257 -12.09 20.59 13.61
N GLY A 258 -11.31 21.67 13.47
CA GLY A 258 -10.55 22.28 14.54
C GLY A 258 -9.61 21.29 15.24
N GLN A 259 -9.63 21.24 16.58
CA GLN A 259 -8.78 20.33 17.36
C GLN A 259 -9.06 18.83 17.10
N SER A 260 -10.23 18.54 16.52
CA SER A 260 -10.71 17.21 16.21
C SER A 260 -10.32 16.73 14.80
N SER A 261 -9.51 17.52 14.10
CA SER A 261 -9.09 17.30 12.73
C SER A 261 -8.09 16.15 12.59
N ILE A 262 -8.41 15.16 11.75
CA ILE A 262 -7.48 14.05 11.43
C ILE A 262 -6.13 14.56 10.92
N PHE A 263 -6.12 15.70 10.22
CA PHE A 263 -4.92 16.33 9.68
C PHE A 263 -3.89 16.69 10.74
N ARG A 264 -4.33 17.03 11.95
CA ARG A 264 -3.44 17.36 13.08
C ARG A 264 -2.94 16.14 13.83
N HIS A 265 -3.55 15.00 13.58
CA HIS A 265 -3.37 13.80 14.38
C HIS A 265 -2.80 12.63 13.58
N ALA A 266 -2.60 12.77 12.26
CA ALA A 266 -2.14 11.70 11.36
C ALA A 266 -0.64 11.39 11.39
N GLY A 267 0.18 12.20 12.07
CA GLY A 267 1.65 12.04 12.09
C GLY A 267 2.13 10.72 12.70
N THR A 268 3.39 10.35 12.38
CA THR A 268 4.02 9.08 12.78
C THR A 268 3.89 8.76 14.28
N PRO A 269 4.12 9.69 15.23
CA PRO A 269 4.03 9.37 16.66
C PRO A 269 2.63 8.91 17.11
N SER A 270 1.58 9.45 16.50
CA SER A 270 0.21 9.04 16.77
C SER A 270 -0.07 7.63 16.23
N VAL A 271 0.44 7.30 15.05
CA VAL A 271 0.37 5.94 14.49
C VAL A 271 1.11 4.93 15.38
N ALA A 272 2.27 5.30 15.92
CA ALA A 272 3.00 4.44 16.86
C ALA A 272 2.18 4.10 18.13
N ARG A 273 1.32 5.02 18.59
CA ARG A 273 0.37 4.75 19.68
C ARG A 273 -0.79 3.86 19.25
N ASP A 274 -1.28 4.01 18.01
CA ASP A 274 -2.27 3.09 17.44
C ASP A 274 -1.74 1.65 17.43
N MET A 275 -0.45 1.45 17.14
CA MET A 275 0.19 0.14 17.20
C MET A 275 0.21 -0.46 18.61
N ILE A 276 0.39 0.36 19.66
CA ILE A 276 0.21 -0.09 21.06
C ILE A 276 -1.22 -0.56 21.30
N SER A 277 -2.22 0.21 20.87
CA SER A 277 -3.62 -0.18 21.01
C SER A 277 -3.95 -1.48 20.27
N ILE A 278 -3.34 -1.74 19.11
CA ILE A 278 -3.50 -3.01 18.39
C ILE A 278 -2.91 -4.18 19.21
N ILE A 279 -1.71 -4.02 19.76
CA ILE A 279 -1.05 -5.06 20.58
C ILE A 279 -1.89 -5.39 21.82
N ASP A 280 -2.30 -4.35 22.56
CA ASP A 280 -3.08 -4.52 23.79
C ASP A 280 -4.44 -5.17 23.47
N ALA A 281 -5.11 -4.75 22.39
CA ALA A 281 -6.38 -5.33 21.98
C ALA A 281 -6.25 -6.79 21.48
N TRP A 282 -5.12 -7.16 20.87
CA TRP A 282 -4.81 -8.55 20.51
C TRP A 282 -4.64 -9.43 21.75
N ASP A 283 -3.86 -8.97 22.72
CA ASP A 283 -3.61 -9.71 23.96
C ASP A 283 -4.89 -9.93 24.76
N ASP A 284 -5.74 -8.90 24.85
CA ASP A 284 -7.05 -8.98 25.49
C ASP A 284 -7.98 -9.99 24.78
N TRP A 285 -8.05 -9.92 23.44
CA TRP A 285 -8.91 -10.79 22.64
C TRP A 285 -8.47 -12.26 22.68
N THR A 286 -7.17 -12.52 22.51
CA THR A 286 -6.65 -13.90 22.60
C THR A 286 -6.79 -14.48 24.02
N SER A 287 -6.73 -13.64 25.05
CA SER A 287 -6.98 -14.06 26.43
C SER A 287 -8.45 -14.39 26.70
N SER A 288 -9.41 -13.68 26.08
CA SER A 288 -10.83 -13.98 26.24
C SER A 288 -11.24 -15.29 25.57
N ILE A 289 -10.67 -15.64 24.40
CA ILE A 289 -10.94 -16.92 23.73
C ILE A 289 -10.51 -18.11 24.62
N LYS A 290 -9.37 -17.99 25.29
CA LYS A 290 -8.90 -19.04 26.23
C LYS A 290 -9.85 -19.26 27.40
N GLN A 291 -10.58 -18.24 27.83
CA GLN A 291 -11.55 -18.32 28.93
C GLN A 291 -12.90 -18.91 28.50
N GLU A 292 -13.30 -18.73 27.24
CA GLU A 292 -14.60 -19.19 26.71
C GLU A 292 -14.59 -20.65 26.23
N SER A 293 -13.42 -21.30 26.12
CA SER A 293 -13.33 -22.71 25.73
C SER A 293 -13.92 -23.62 26.84
N PRO A 294 -14.93 -24.46 26.54
CA PRO A 294 -15.64 -25.29 27.53
C PRO A 294 -14.79 -26.42 28.14
N TYR A 295 -13.51 -26.49 27.79
CA TYR A 295 -12.52 -27.44 28.32
C TYR A 295 -11.53 -26.81 29.30
N SER A 296 -11.61 -25.50 29.58
CA SER A 296 -10.74 -24.84 30.56
C SER A 296 -10.95 -25.34 32.00
N ASP A 297 -12.10 -25.94 32.30
CA ASP A 297 -12.46 -26.52 33.61
C ASP A 297 -12.22 -28.05 33.73
N ILE A 298 -11.63 -28.72 32.72
CA ILE A 298 -11.38 -30.18 32.75
C ILE A 298 -9.88 -30.51 33.01
N ALA A 299 -9.09 -29.54 33.45
CA ALA A 299 -7.74 -29.78 33.95
C ALA A 299 -7.75 -30.32 35.40
N ASP A 300 -8.44 -31.43 35.66
CA ASP A 300 -8.32 -32.19 36.93
C ASP A 300 -8.88 -33.62 36.85
N ILE A 301 -8.75 -34.29 35.69
CA ILE A 301 -8.98 -35.75 35.61
C ILE A 301 -7.69 -36.42 35.16
N ASN A 302 -7.10 -37.16 36.12
CA ASN A 302 -5.95 -38.05 35.97
C ASN A 302 -6.06 -38.94 34.71
N LEU A 303 -5.51 -38.46 33.59
CA LEU A 303 -5.02 -39.29 32.50
C LEU A 303 -3.49 -39.34 32.63
N PRO A 304 -2.84 -40.48 32.35
CA PRO A 304 -1.40 -40.61 32.49
C PRO A 304 -0.69 -39.75 31.43
N ASP A 305 -0.35 -38.53 31.84
CA ASP A 305 0.86 -37.75 31.54
C ASP A 305 1.67 -38.25 30.33
N GLU A 306 1.19 -37.98 29.11
CA GLU A 306 2.11 -37.71 28.01
C GLU A 306 2.73 -36.35 28.31
N ARG A 307 3.83 -36.37 29.06
CA ARG A 307 4.65 -35.20 29.30
C ARG A 307 5.04 -34.60 27.95
N GLU A 308 4.41 -33.49 27.60
CA GLU A 308 5.14 -32.45 26.89
C GLU A 308 6.42 -32.20 27.70
N PRO A 309 7.59 -32.02 27.05
CA PRO A 309 8.82 -31.73 27.78
C PRO A 309 8.70 -30.35 28.42
N GLU A 310 8.06 -30.29 29.59
CA GLU A 310 8.21 -29.21 30.55
C GLU A 310 9.65 -29.27 31.06
N ASN A 311 10.35 -28.15 30.94
CA ASN A 311 11.72 -27.85 31.40
C ASN A 311 12.81 -27.75 30.32
N GLU A 312 12.56 -26.96 29.27
CA GLU A 312 13.58 -25.99 28.87
C GLU A 312 13.15 -24.61 29.38
N PRO A 313 14.02 -23.86 30.09
CA PRO A 313 13.72 -22.47 30.41
C PRO A 313 13.56 -21.72 29.08
N LYS A 314 12.32 -21.37 28.72
CA LYS A 314 12.08 -20.43 27.63
C LYS A 314 12.85 -19.16 27.98
N ASP A 315 13.79 -18.78 27.13
CA ASP A 315 14.53 -17.54 27.32
C ASP A 315 13.51 -16.39 27.32
N ALA A 316 13.35 -15.73 28.47
CA ALA A 316 12.42 -14.61 28.65
C ALA A 316 12.71 -13.46 27.66
N SER A 317 13.91 -13.41 27.07
CA SER A 317 14.25 -12.48 25.99
C SER A 317 13.45 -12.73 24.70
N LEU A 318 12.98 -13.98 24.49
CA LEU A 318 12.27 -14.38 23.28
C LEU A 318 10.74 -14.22 23.38
N GLU A 319 10.17 -14.02 24.58
CA GLU A 319 8.74 -13.80 24.80
C GLU A 319 8.28 -12.51 24.09
N THR A 320 7.22 -12.60 23.29
CA THR A 320 6.68 -11.48 22.50
C THR A 320 5.38 -10.93 23.06
N LYS A 321 4.71 -11.61 23.99
CA LYS A 321 3.43 -11.16 24.56
C LYS A 321 3.53 -9.72 25.06
N GLY A 322 2.53 -8.92 24.70
CA GLY A 322 2.52 -7.49 25.00
C GLY A 322 3.60 -6.71 24.26
N LYS A 323 4.30 -7.26 23.27
CA LYS A 323 5.33 -6.56 22.49
C LYS A 323 4.99 -6.60 21.01
N LEU A 324 5.55 -5.64 20.28
CA LEU A 324 5.39 -5.52 18.85
C LEU A 324 6.27 -6.55 18.13
N VAL A 325 5.64 -7.35 17.27
CA VAL A 325 6.30 -8.10 16.18
C VAL A 325 5.92 -7.39 14.88
N TYR A 326 6.90 -6.90 14.13
CA TYR A 326 6.67 -5.95 13.04
C TYR A 326 7.68 -6.09 11.91
N TRP A 327 7.18 -5.94 10.69
CA TRP A 327 7.99 -5.75 9.50
C TRP A 327 7.55 -4.49 8.76
N GLY A 328 8.41 -3.48 8.76
CA GLY A 328 8.19 -2.20 8.09
C GLY A 328 9.10 -2.04 6.89
N PHE A 329 8.53 -1.59 5.79
CA PHE A 329 9.25 -1.28 4.55
C PHE A 329 9.24 0.23 4.29
N SER A 330 10.32 0.78 3.76
CA SER A 330 10.36 2.19 3.34
C SER A 330 9.98 3.14 4.50
N TYR A 331 9.01 4.05 4.36
CA TYR A 331 8.46 4.85 5.48
C TYR A 331 8.04 4.01 6.71
N GLY A 332 7.65 2.74 6.53
CA GLY A 332 7.40 1.82 7.64
C GLY A 332 8.62 1.65 8.56
N THR A 333 9.83 1.81 8.04
CA THR A 333 11.06 1.80 8.86
C THR A 333 11.15 3.01 9.80
N LEU A 334 10.67 4.18 9.37
CA LEU A 334 10.54 5.37 10.21
C LEU A 334 9.50 5.15 11.30
N LEU A 335 8.37 4.54 10.95
CA LEU A 335 7.31 4.20 11.91
C LEU A 335 7.79 3.19 12.96
N GLY A 336 8.43 2.10 12.54
CA GLY A 336 8.98 1.10 13.45
C GLY A 336 10.09 1.66 14.34
N SER A 337 10.97 2.48 13.78
CA SER A 337 12.00 3.21 14.54
C SER A 337 11.37 4.16 15.56
N THR A 338 10.33 4.90 15.18
CA THR A 338 9.60 5.82 16.08
C THR A 338 8.90 5.06 17.20
N PHE A 339 8.25 3.93 16.90
CA PHE A 339 7.67 3.04 17.90
C PHE A 339 8.73 2.57 18.90
N ALA A 340 9.86 2.06 18.42
CA ALA A 340 10.92 1.57 19.28
C ALA A 340 11.53 2.65 20.17
N ALA A 341 11.58 3.89 19.68
CA ALA A 341 12.06 5.05 20.43
C ALA A 341 11.06 5.49 21.53
N MET A 342 9.75 5.42 21.25
CA MET A 342 8.70 5.82 22.18
C MET A 342 8.36 4.74 23.21
N PHE A 343 8.41 3.47 22.80
CA PHE A 343 7.98 2.31 23.58
C PHE A 343 9.06 1.22 23.60
N PRO A 344 10.28 1.51 24.08
CA PRO A 344 11.40 0.57 24.00
C PRO A 344 11.13 -0.78 24.69
N ASP A 345 10.35 -0.77 25.78
CA ASP A 345 9.98 -1.99 26.53
C ASP A 345 8.92 -2.84 25.80
N ARG A 346 8.27 -2.28 24.78
CA ARG A 346 7.23 -2.93 23.98
C ARG A 346 7.79 -3.47 22.65
N VAL A 347 9.11 -3.55 22.49
CA VAL A 347 9.77 -4.05 21.27
C VAL A 347 10.01 -5.56 21.38
N GLY A 348 9.37 -6.34 20.50
CA GLY A 348 9.50 -7.81 20.44
C GLY A 348 10.42 -8.26 19.31
N ARG A 349 10.00 -8.08 18.05
CA ARG A 349 10.80 -8.36 16.84
C ARG A 349 10.49 -7.31 15.79
N LEU A 350 11.46 -6.48 15.41
CA LEU A 350 11.26 -5.40 14.43
C LEU A 350 12.29 -5.55 13.31
N VAL A 351 11.80 -5.92 12.11
CA VAL A 351 12.58 -5.87 10.87
C VAL A 351 12.24 -4.59 10.11
N LEU A 352 13.26 -3.81 9.79
CA LEU A 352 13.15 -2.52 9.12
C LEU A 352 13.96 -2.57 7.83
N ASP A 353 13.27 -2.67 6.70
CA ASP A 353 13.83 -2.91 5.36
C ASP A 353 13.62 -1.70 4.43
N GLY A 354 14.69 -1.20 3.80
CA GLY A 354 14.67 0.06 3.05
C GLY A 354 14.54 1.24 4.01
N VAL A 355 15.65 1.58 4.66
CA VAL A 355 15.62 2.36 5.90
C VAL A 355 15.62 3.88 5.65
N VAL A 356 14.62 4.55 6.22
CA VAL A 356 14.51 6.01 6.21
C VAL A 356 15.37 6.63 7.31
N ASP A 357 16.20 7.60 6.96
CA ASP A 357 16.92 8.43 7.92
C ASP A 357 15.96 9.40 8.62
N ALA A 358 15.63 9.12 9.88
CA ALA A 358 14.66 9.89 10.65
C ALA A 358 15.07 11.37 10.85
N ASP A 359 16.37 11.66 10.97
CA ASP A 359 16.84 13.04 11.14
C ASP A 359 16.69 13.85 9.85
N HIS A 360 16.81 13.16 8.71
CA HIS A 360 16.66 13.75 7.39
C HIS A 360 15.20 13.87 6.98
N TYR A 361 14.35 12.90 7.35
CA TYR A 361 12.93 12.89 7.01
C TYR A 361 12.17 14.13 7.51
N VAL A 362 12.51 14.62 8.70
CA VAL A 362 11.85 15.79 9.34
C VAL A 362 12.33 17.15 8.78
N ALA A 363 13.31 17.17 7.88
CA ALA A 363 13.84 18.38 7.24
C ALA A 363 12.92 18.89 6.12
N PRO A 364 13.05 20.18 5.68
CA PRO A 364 12.17 20.74 4.66
C PRO A 364 12.21 19.97 3.34
N ILE A 365 13.40 19.52 2.95
CA ILE A 365 13.65 18.67 1.79
C ILE A 365 14.69 17.58 2.11
N TRP A 366 14.74 16.57 1.26
CA TRP A 366 15.45 15.31 1.43
C TRP A 366 16.59 15.14 0.43
N ILE A 367 17.55 16.05 0.48
CA ILE A 367 18.68 16.07 -0.47
C ILE A 367 19.42 14.73 -0.55
N GLU A 368 19.59 14.02 0.57
CA GLU A 368 20.40 12.79 0.62
C GLU A 368 19.67 11.53 0.12
N SER A 369 18.35 11.55 -0.03
CA SER A 369 17.57 10.35 -0.40
C SER A 369 17.78 9.92 -1.85
N GLN A 370 18.15 10.87 -2.72
CA GLN A 370 18.36 10.64 -4.15
C GLN A 370 19.76 10.08 -4.51
N ARG A 371 20.67 9.96 -3.54
CA ARG A 371 22.10 9.69 -3.79
C ARG A 371 22.39 8.46 -4.64
N ASP A 372 21.63 7.40 -4.41
CA ASP A 372 21.84 6.14 -5.12
C ASP A 372 20.99 6.05 -6.39
N ALA A 373 20.12 7.01 -6.71
CA ALA A 373 19.24 6.94 -7.88
C ALA A 373 20.03 6.90 -9.20
N ASP A 374 21.01 7.79 -9.35
CA ASP A 374 21.89 7.81 -10.53
C ASP A 374 22.72 6.53 -10.62
N LYS A 375 23.21 6.03 -9.48
CA LYS A 375 23.94 4.77 -9.39
C LYS A 375 23.08 3.61 -9.86
N VAL A 376 21.86 3.45 -9.34
CA VAL A 376 20.91 2.40 -9.76
C VAL A 376 20.63 2.53 -11.26
N TRP A 377 20.38 3.74 -11.77
CA TRP A 377 20.12 3.93 -13.20
C TRP A 377 21.33 3.56 -14.07
N SER A 378 22.56 3.82 -13.64
CA SER A 378 23.76 3.41 -14.40
C SER A 378 23.84 1.89 -14.62
N TYR A 379 23.28 1.09 -13.71
CA TYR A 379 23.21 -0.36 -13.88
C TYR A 379 22.29 -0.80 -15.02
N PHE A 380 21.31 0.00 -15.43
CA PHE A 380 20.47 -0.30 -16.59
C PHE A 380 21.33 -0.50 -17.85
N PHE A 381 22.26 0.42 -18.12
CA PHE A 381 23.12 0.35 -19.29
C PHE A 381 24.07 -0.85 -19.22
N LYS A 382 24.62 -1.12 -18.04
CA LYS A 382 25.46 -2.29 -17.79
C LYS A 382 24.70 -3.60 -18.06
N TYR A 383 23.55 -3.79 -17.41
CA TYR A 383 22.76 -5.02 -17.55
C TYR A 383 22.17 -5.17 -18.95
N CYS A 384 21.73 -4.09 -19.58
CA CYS A 384 21.26 -4.12 -20.97
C CYS A 384 22.37 -4.57 -21.94
N HIS A 385 23.60 -4.05 -21.76
CA HIS A 385 24.76 -4.47 -22.53
C HIS A 385 25.11 -5.96 -22.30
N GLU A 386 25.12 -6.41 -21.04
CA GLU A 386 25.37 -7.82 -20.70
C GLU A 386 24.32 -8.77 -21.29
N ALA A 387 23.05 -8.34 -21.29
CA ALA A 387 21.91 -9.07 -21.85
C ALA A 387 21.91 -9.13 -23.39
N LYS A 388 22.66 -8.25 -24.07
CA LYS A 388 22.74 -8.16 -25.54
C LYS A 388 21.35 -8.13 -26.17
N SER A 389 21.05 -9.01 -27.12
CA SER A 389 19.76 -9.07 -27.83
C SER A 389 18.54 -9.39 -26.95
N ALA A 390 18.75 -9.83 -25.71
CA ALA A 390 17.67 -9.95 -24.73
C ALA A 390 17.21 -8.58 -24.20
N CYS A 391 18.07 -7.56 -24.22
CA CYS A 391 17.68 -6.17 -24.02
C CYS A 391 17.22 -5.57 -25.36
N LYS A 392 15.97 -5.11 -25.46
CA LYS A 392 15.45 -4.55 -26.73
C LYS A 392 16.11 -3.24 -27.14
N PHE A 393 16.63 -2.48 -26.17
CA PHE A 393 17.29 -1.22 -26.43
C PHE A 393 18.74 -1.39 -26.94
N TYR A 394 19.33 -2.57 -26.79
CA TYR A 394 20.66 -2.90 -27.30
C TYR A 394 20.71 -2.94 -28.85
N ARG A 395 21.86 -2.58 -29.42
CA ARG A 395 22.21 -2.76 -30.85
C ARG A 395 23.49 -3.58 -30.96
N GLU A 396 23.64 -4.28 -32.07
CA GLU A 396 24.80 -5.16 -32.29
C GLU A 396 26.12 -4.38 -32.20
N ASN A 397 27.02 -4.87 -31.35
CA ASN A 397 28.33 -4.27 -31.04
C ASN A 397 28.30 -2.99 -30.18
N ASP A 398 27.16 -2.64 -29.58
CA ASP A 398 27.11 -1.58 -28.58
C ASP A 398 28.10 -1.87 -27.44
N LYS A 399 28.79 -0.82 -27.00
CA LYS A 399 29.38 -0.69 -25.67
C LYS A 399 28.34 -0.09 -24.72
N VAL A 400 28.58 -0.19 -23.41
CA VAL A 400 27.73 0.47 -22.38
C VAL A 400 27.52 1.96 -22.69
N THR A 401 28.59 2.67 -23.07
CA THR A 401 28.54 4.10 -23.44
C THR A 401 27.66 4.38 -24.66
N ASP A 402 27.59 3.46 -25.63
CA ASP A 402 26.78 3.66 -26.84
C ASP A 402 25.27 3.57 -26.53
N ILE A 403 24.90 2.78 -25.51
CA ILE A 403 23.52 2.66 -25.02
C ILE A 403 23.14 3.91 -24.21
N GLU A 404 24.06 4.39 -23.37
CA GLU A 404 23.91 5.60 -22.57
C GLU A 404 23.75 6.85 -23.46
N GLU A 405 24.65 7.08 -24.40
CA GLU A 405 24.58 8.21 -25.34
C GLU A 405 23.29 8.19 -26.18
N ARG A 406 22.81 7.00 -26.57
CA ARG A 406 21.53 6.85 -27.27
C ARG A 406 20.36 7.27 -26.40
N PHE A 407 20.35 6.84 -25.13
CA PHE A 407 19.34 7.24 -24.17
C PHE A 407 19.34 8.75 -23.96
N GLU A 408 20.50 9.35 -23.70
CA GLU A 408 20.63 10.79 -23.51
C GLU A 408 20.16 11.57 -24.74
N SER A 409 20.59 11.16 -25.94
CA SER A 409 20.16 11.76 -27.20
C SER A 409 18.64 11.65 -27.42
N PHE A 410 18.05 10.50 -27.06
CA PHE A 410 16.60 10.33 -27.12
C PHE A 410 15.88 11.27 -26.15
N MET A 411 16.33 11.36 -24.90
CA MET A 411 15.72 12.22 -23.90
C MET A 411 15.85 13.71 -24.25
N GLU A 412 16.97 14.15 -24.82
CA GLU A 412 17.12 15.53 -25.31
C GLU A 412 16.18 15.83 -26.49
N ARG A 413 16.02 14.89 -27.44
CA ARG A 413 15.03 15.06 -28.52
C ARG A 413 13.61 15.16 -27.97
N LEU A 414 13.28 14.35 -26.97
CA LEU A 414 11.94 14.33 -26.38
C LEU A 414 11.55 15.64 -25.67
N LYS A 415 12.54 16.45 -25.24
CA LYS A 415 12.28 17.80 -24.70
C LYS A 415 11.76 18.76 -25.78
N GLU A 416 12.29 18.67 -27.00
CA GLU A 416 11.93 19.55 -28.12
C GLU A 416 10.75 19.02 -28.93
N GLU A 417 10.66 17.69 -29.07
CA GLU A 417 9.69 16.99 -29.92
C GLU A 417 8.91 15.94 -29.09
N PRO A 418 7.89 16.35 -28.32
CA PRO A 418 7.04 15.41 -27.59
C PRO A 418 6.26 14.51 -28.55
N ILE A 419 5.99 13.28 -28.13
CA ILE A 419 5.42 12.25 -29.00
C ILE A 419 3.89 12.31 -28.90
N SER A 420 3.23 12.53 -30.03
CA SER A 420 1.77 12.50 -30.14
C SER A 420 1.28 11.11 -30.48
N VAL A 421 0.31 10.60 -29.73
CA VAL A 421 -0.18 9.23 -29.88
C VAL A 421 -1.68 9.12 -29.66
N ILE A 422 -2.27 8.01 -30.10
CA ILE A 422 -3.65 7.65 -29.76
C ILE A 422 -3.61 6.40 -28.88
N SER A 423 -4.12 6.50 -27.65
CA SER A 423 -4.34 5.31 -26.83
C SER A 423 -5.44 4.46 -27.45
N LYS A 424 -5.15 3.19 -27.71
CA LYS A 424 -6.14 2.25 -28.29
C LYS A 424 -7.15 1.78 -27.25
N ASP A 425 -6.78 1.73 -25.97
CA ASP A 425 -7.63 1.23 -24.90
C ASP A 425 -8.75 2.21 -24.55
N ILE A 426 -8.42 3.49 -24.44
CA ILE A 426 -9.39 4.55 -24.11
C ILE A 426 -9.80 5.40 -25.32
N LEU A 427 -9.23 5.13 -26.51
CA LEU A 427 -9.48 5.86 -27.76
C LEU A 427 -9.29 7.38 -27.63
N ALA A 428 -8.25 7.81 -26.91
CA ALA A 428 -7.97 9.22 -26.63
C ALA A 428 -6.58 9.67 -27.16
N PRO A 429 -6.44 10.93 -27.63
CA PRO A 429 -5.15 11.49 -27.98
C PRO A 429 -4.32 11.79 -26.73
N LEU A 430 -3.08 11.30 -26.69
CA LEU A 430 -2.12 11.55 -25.61
C LEU A 430 -0.87 12.23 -26.15
N ILE A 431 -0.18 12.95 -25.27
CA ILE A 431 1.12 13.54 -25.52
C ILE A 431 2.09 12.96 -24.50
N VAL A 432 3.10 12.23 -24.98
CA VAL A 432 4.18 11.71 -24.15
C VAL A 432 5.30 12.74 -24.11
N THR A 433 5.59 13.24 -22.92
CA THR A 433 6.59 14.26 -22.67
C THR A 433 7.87 13.68 -22.05
N TYR A 434 8.93 14.49 -22.02
CA TYR A 434 10.15 14.20 -21.26
C TYR A 434 9.84 13.84 -19.79
N SER A 435 8.92 14.57 -19.16
CA SER A 435 8.50 14.34 -17.77
C SER A 435 7.91 12.96 -17.58
N ASP A 436 7.04 12.53 -18.49
CA ASP A 436 6.37 11.23 -18.40
C ASP A 436 7.39 10.10 -18.47
N VAL A 437 8.30 10.14 -19.46
CA VAL A 437 9.34 9.11 -19.62
C VAL A 437 10.32 9.13 -18.46
N LYS A 438 10.78 10.32 -18.02
CA LYS A 438 11.72 10.43 -16.91
C LYS A 438 11.13 9.92 -15.59
N TYR A 439 9.87 10.24 -15.32
CA TYR A 439 9.20 9.72 -14.12
C TYR A 439 9.01 8.20 -14.20
N GLN A 440 8.64 7.65 -15.36
CA GLN A 440 8.55 6.20 -15.53
C GLN A 440 9.91 5.51 -15.31
N ILE A 441 11.00 6.09 -15.82
CA ILE A 441 12.36 5.60 -15.55
C ILE A 441 12.65 5.60 -14.06
N PHE A 442 12.36 6.70 -13.34
CA PHE A 442 12.52 6.75 -11.89
C PHE A 442 11.73 5.62 -11.18
N MET A 443 10.50 5.36 -11.61
CA MET A 443 9.69 4.28 -11.04
C MET A 443 10.28 2.88 -11.33
N THR A 444 10.98 2.69 -12.45
CA THR A 444 11.67 1.41 -12.72
C THR A 444 12.82 1.13 -11.76
N LEU A 445 13.40 2.16 -11.15
CA LEU A 445 14.49 2.01 -10.19
C LEU A 445 14.04 1.30 -8.90
N TYR A 446 12.74 1.31 -8.57
CA TYR A 446 12.20 0.62 -7.39
C TYR A 446 12.37 -0.90 -7.48
N ALA A 447 12.16 -1.48 -8.67
CA ALA A 447 12.25 -2.91 -8.91
C ALA A 447 13.00 -3.19 -10.22
N PRO A 448 14.33 -3.01 -10.25
CA PRO A 448 15.12 -3.08 -11.48
C PRO A 448 14.99 -4.40 -12.25
N LEU A 449 14.77 -5.52 -11.54
CA LEU A 449 14.64 -6.86 -12.13
C LEU A 449 13.66 -6.91 -13.31
N TYR A 450 12.49 -6.29 -13.14
CA TYR A 450 11.48 -6.17 -14.20
C TYR A 450 11.43 -4.77 -14.80
N GLY A 451 11.65 -3.74 -13.98
CA GLY A 451 11.62 -2.35 -14.41
C GLY A 451 12.58 -2.08 -15.56
N PHE A 452 13.79 -2.65 -15.55
CA PHE A 452 14.76 -2.42 -16.62
C PHE A 452 14.37 -3.10 -17.93
N ARG A 453 13.67 -4.24 -17.89
CA ARG A 453 13.12 -4.86 -19.09
C ARG A 453 12.04 -3.98 -19.72
N ALA A 454 11.11 -3.51 -18.89
CA ALA A 454 10.07 -2.58 -19.31
C ALA A 454 10.66 -1.28 -19.86
N ALA A 455 11.67 -0.71 -19.20
CA ALA A 455 12.38 0.48 -19.67
C ALA A 455 13.06 0.23 -21.03
N ALA A 456 13.72 -0.91 -21.22
CA ALA A 456 14.36 -1.24 -22.49
C ALA A 456 13.34 -1.39 -23.64
N GLU A 457 12.19 -1.99 -23.37
CA GLU A 457 11.10 -2.12 -24.35
C GLU A 457 10.49 -0.76 -24.70
N LEU A 458 10.18 0.04 -23.67
CA LEU A 458 9.71 1.41 -23.79
C LEU A 458 10.64 2.26 -24.66
N LEU A 459 11.92 2.33 -24.28
CA LEU A 459 12.89 3.17 -24.95
C LEU A 459 13.09 2.74 -26.41
N ASP A 460 13.12 1.44 -26.69
CA ASP A 460 13.22 0.94 -28.07
C ASP A 460 11.98 1.27 -28.91
N ALA A 461 10.78 1.13 -28.34
CA ALA A 461 9.53 1.43 -29.03
C ALA A 461 9.39 2.92 -29.35
N LEU A 462 9.68 3.80 -28.39
CA LEU A 462 9.66 5.25 -28.59
C LEU A 462 10.75 5.72 -29.55
N GLU A 463 11.98 5.20 -29.44
CA GLU A 463 13.08 5.56 -30.34
C GLU A 463 12.75 5.22 -31.80
N ARG A 464 12.11 4.07 -32.04
CA ARG A 464 11.72 3.61 -33.39
C ARG A 464 10.37 4.15 -33.86
N ASN A 465 9.74 5.03 -33.09
CA ASN A 465 8.40 5.56 -33.35
C ASN A 465 7.36 4.45 -33.62
N ARG A 466 7.43 3.35 -32.86
CA ARG A 466 6.44 2.27 -32.95
C ARG A 466 5.27 2.61 -32.04
N GLU A 467 4.06 2.67 -32.60
CA GLU A 467 2.82 2.95 -31.84
C GLU A 467 2.36 1.78 -30.96
N ASP A 468 3.15 0.70 -30.85
CA ASP A 468 2.88 -0.49 -30.04
C ASP A 468 3.34 -0.32 -28.57
N TRP A 469 4.01 0.78 -28.20
CA TRP A 469 4.49 0.99 -26.83
C TRP A 469 3.38 0.99 -25.77
N PHE A 470 2.13 1.27 -26.15
CA PHE A 470 0.98 1.19 -25.24
C PHE A 470 0.73 -0.22 -24.71
N GLU A 471 1.20 -1.26 -25.42
CA GLU A 471 1.13 -2.65 -24.94
C GLU A 471 2.17 -2.94 -23.85
N PHE A 472 3.16 -2.05 -23.66
CA PHE A 472 4.35 -2.28 -22.82
C PHE A 472 4.55 -1.24 -21.70
N LEU A 473 3.83 -0.12 -21.75
CA LEU A 473 3.85 0.90 -20.72
C LEU A 473 2.66 0.74 -19.76
N PRO A 474 2.83 0.95 -18.44
CA PRO A 474 1.72 1.53 -17.71
C PRO A 474 1.39 2.85 -18.42
N THR A 475 0.17 2.92 -18.95
CA THR A 475 -0.34 4.14 -19.61
C THR A 475 0.02 5.33 -18.71
N PRO A 476 0.55 6.45 -19.26
CA PRO A 476 0.81 7.62 -18.46
C PRO A 476 -0.45 7.94 -17.66
N LEU A 477 -0.20 8.00 -16.38
CA LEU A 477 -1.13 7.60 -15.36
C LEU A 477 -2.34 8.56 -15.23
N SER A 478 -2.14 9.77 -15.70
CA SER A 478 -3.11 10.85 -15.85
C SER A 478 -4.24 10.59 -16.85
N TYR A 479 -4.17 9.48 -17.59
CA TYR A 479 -5.16 9.09 -18.59
C TYR A 479 -6.01 7.90 -18.16
N ASP A 480 -5.77 7.32 -16.97
CA ASP A 480 -6.61 6.28 -16.39
C ASP A 480 -7.82 6.90 -15.65
N LEU A 481 -8.88 7.14 -16.41
CA LEU A 481 -10.18 7.57 -15.88
C LEU A 481 -10.98 6.40 -15.29
N GLY A 482 -10.48 5.17 -15.35
CA GLY A 482 -11.23 3.95 -15.01
C GLY A 482 -11.72 3.94 -13.56
N LEU A 483 -10.92 4.42 -12.61
CA LEU A 483 -11.27 4.51 -11.20
C LEU A 483 -12.32 5.62 -10.92
N THR A 484 -12.26 6.73 -11.66
CA THR A 484 -13.25 7.82 -11.56
C THR A 484 -14.54 7.53 -12.33
N CYS A 485 -14.50 6.65 -13.34
CA CYS A 485 -15.67 6.28 -14.15
C CYS A 485 -16.33 4.97 -13.71
N ASN A 486 -15.66 4.14 -12.90
CA ASN A 486 -16.22 2.91 -12.34
C ASN A 486 -16.73 3.13 -10.92
N HIS A 487 -17.99 3.55 -10.80
CA HIS A 487 -18.70 3.75 -9.52
C HIS A 487 -18.87 2.48 -8.65
N SER A 488 -18.33 1.33 -9.06
CA SER A 488 -18.56 0.04 -8.38
C SER A 488 -17.45 -0.33 -7.37
N LEU A 489 -16.39 0.48 -7.25
CA LEU A 489 -15.30 0.18 -6.31
C LEU A 489 -15.66 0.57 -4.87
N PRO A 490 -15.14 -0.14 -3.85
CA PRO A 490 -15.33 0.22 -2.45
C PRO A 490 -14.77 1.61 -2.13
N LYS A 491 -15.43 2.36 -1.25
CA LYS A 491 -15.05 3.75 -0.92
C LYS A 491 -13.61 3.91 -0.42
N TRP A 492 -13.08 2.90 0.26
CA TRP A 492 -11.72 2.88 0.79
C TRP A 492 -10.64 2.65 -0.30
N SER A 493 -11.04 2.28 -1.52
CA SER A 493 -10.16 2.13 -2.68
C SER A 493 -9.93 3.43 -3.45
N TYR A 494 -10.70 4.49 -3.18
CA TYR A 494 -10.55 5.79 -3.85
C TYR A 494 -9.41 6.61 -3.24
N PHE A 495 -8.92 7.57 -4.01
CA PHE A 495 -7.79 8.42 -3.65
C PHE A 495 -8.04 9.22 -2.38
N ASN A 496 -7.02 9.33 -1.53
CA ASN A 496 -7.02 10.21 -0.37
C ASN A 496 -5.76 11.08 -0.39
N ASP A 497 -5.70 12.10 0.47
CA ASP A 497 -4.55 13.01 0.59
C ASP A 497 -3.61 12.60 1.73
N ALA A 498 -3.77 11.38 2.28
CA ALA A 498 -3.09 10.95 3.49
C ALA A 498 -1.57 11.03 3.36
N GLN A 499 -1.02 10.69 2.19
CA GLN A 499 0.42 10.83 1.96
C GLN A 499 0.89 12.26 2.23
N ARG A 500 0.27 13.27 1.61
CA ARG A 500 0.63 14.67 1.82
C ARG A 500 0.45 15.06 3.27
N VAL A 501 -0.68 14.70 3.86
CA VAL A 501 -1.00 15.04 5.25
C VAL A 501 0.06 14.49 6.20
N ILE A 502 0.42 13.22 6.08
CA ILE A 502 1.42 12.57 6.94
C ILE A 502 2.80 13.14 6.66
N LEU A 503 3.22 13.16 5.39
CA LEU A 503 4.51 13.68 4.95
C LEU A 503 4.79 15.08 5.50
N CYS A 504 3.80 15.98 5.43
CA CYS A 504 3.96 17.36 5.83
C CYS A 504 3.76 17.56 7.34
N SER A 505 2.86 16.80 7.98
CA SER A 505 2.70 16.80 9.44
C SER A 505 3.94 16.25 10.15
N ASP A 506 4.68 15.38 9.47
CA ASP A 506 5.92 14.82 9.99
C ASP A 506 7.15 15.74 9.81
N LYS A 507 6.95 16.95 9.28
CA LYS A 507 8.02 17.95 9.20
C LYS A 507 8.14 18.70 10.52
N LYS A 508 9.29 18.54 11.19
CA LYS A 508 9.71 19.46 12.27
C LYS A 508 10.06 20.84 11.70
N TYR A 509 10.67 20.86 10.52
CA TYR A 509 11.05 22.08 9.81
C TYR A 509 10.20 22.18 8.53
N PRO A 510 9.04 22.87 8.58
CA PRO A 510 8.12 22.92 7.45
C PRO A 510 8.71 23.68 6.26
N LEU A 511 8.27 23.32 5.05
CA LEU A 511 8.68 23.98 3.81
C LEU A 511 7.91 25.30 3.62
N ASN A 512 8.14 26.28 4.49
CA ASN A 512 7.53 27.61 4.40
C ASN A 512 8.54 28.68 3.91
N HIS A 513 9.16 28.39 2.78
CA HIS A 513 10.22 29.22 2.21
C HIS A 513 9.70 30.08 1.05
N THR A 514 10.45 31.15 0.74
CA THR A 514 10.24 31.92 -0.48
C THR A 514 10.56 31.06 -1.70
N TYR A 515 10.03 31.44 -2.87
CA TYR A 515 10.35 30.71 -4.09
C TYR A 515 11.87 30.68 -4.37
N SER A 516 12.59 31.78 -4.14
CA SER A 516 14.04 31.85 -4.40
C SER A 516 14.84 30.89 -3.51
N GLU A 517 14.40 30.69 -2.27
CA GLU A 517 15.01 29.70 -1.37
C GLU A 517 14.69 28.26 -1.81
N ILE A 518 13.45 27.99 -2.25
CA ILE A 518 13.08 26.68 -2.82
C ILE A 518 13.86 26.39 -4.11
N GLU A 519 14.09 27.41 -4.95
CA GLU A 519 14.91 27.32 -6.15
C GLU A 519 16.36 26.97 -5.81
N SER A 520 16.97 27.68 -4.85
CA SER A 520 18.32 27.35 -4.37
C SER A 520 18.41 25.94 -3.76
N MET A 521 17.40 25.53 -3.00
CA MET A 521 17.31 24.16 -2.46
C MET A 521 17.22 23.11 -3.57
N PHE A 522 16.53 23.42 -4.66
CA PHE A 522 16.43 22.55 -5.82
C PHE A 522 17.76 22.46 -6.57
N GLU A 523 18.44 23.59 -6.79
CA GLU A 523 19.78 23.63 -7.40
C GLU A 523 20.79 22.76 -6.62
N ASP A 524 20.73 22.79 -5.28
CA ASP A 524 21.56 21.93 -4.42
C ASP A 524 21.25 20.44 -4.62
N MET A 525 20.00 20.09 -4.90
CA MET A 525 19.61 18.71 -5.22
C MET A 525 20.07 18.29 -6.61
N GLU A 526 19.89 19.15 -7.62
CA GLU A 526 20.29 18.88 -9.01
C GLU A 526 21.81 18.71 -9.15
N ALA A 527 22.58 19.39 -8.31
CA ALA A 527 24.02 19.21 -8.24
C ALA A 527 24.43 17.79 -7.80
N GLN A 528 23.53 17.00 -7.21
CA GLN A 528 23.81 15.65 -6.72
C GLN A 528 23.21 14.54 -7.56
N SER A 529 22.05 14.74 -8.18
CA SER A 529 21.38 13.69 -8.95
C SER A 529 20.55 14.25 -10.10
N VAL A 530 20.55 13.51 -11.22
CA VAL A 530 19.67 13.81 -12.35
C VAL A 530 18.18 13.57 -12.04
N PHE A 531 17.85 12.85 -10.96
CA PHE A 531 16.49 12.58 -10.49
C PHE A 531 15.99 13.56 -9.42
N ALA A 532 16.71 14.65 -9.17
CA ALA A 532 16.30 15.69 -8.24
C ALA A 532 14.90 16.25 -8.52
N ASP A 533 14.51 16.32 -9.79
CA ASP A 533 13.20 16.81 -10.23
C ASP A 533 12.04 15.84 -9.90
N ALA A 534 12.29 14.53 -9.91
CA ALA A 534 11.35 13.52 -9.42
C ALA A 534 11.16 13.65 -7.89
N TRP A 535 12.27 13.81 -7.14
CA TRP A 535 12.22 14.01 -5.69
C TRP A 535 11.54 15.31 -5.28
N MET A 536 11.88 16.41 -5.95
CA MET A 536 11.30 17.72 -5.65
C MET A 536 9.79 17.72 -5.89
N SER A 537 9.30 17.00 -6.90
CA SER A 537 7.85 16.84 -7.16
C SER A 537 7.07 16.25 -5.97
N LEU A 538 7.69 15.40 -5.16
CA LEU A 538 7.07 14.91 -3.92
C LEU A 538 7.13 15.96 -2.81
N MET A 539 8.32 16.48 -2.52
CA MET A 539 8.56 17.29 -1.33
C MET A 539 7.94 18.68 -1.42
N ILE A 540 7.87 19.24 -2.63
CA ILE A 540 7.28 20.56 -2.86
C ILE A 540 5.80 20.62 -2.45
N GLN A 541 5.12 19.47 -2.38
CA GLN A 541 3.72 19.38 -1.93
C GLN A 541 3.51 19.90 -0.50
N CYS A 542 4.56 19.95 0.32
CA CYS A 542 4.50 20.54 1.66
C CYS A 542 4.68 22.07 1.68
N SER A 543 4.86 22.70 0.51
CA SER A 543 5.02 24.14 0.44
C SER A 543 3.77 24.89 0.91
N GLY A 544 3.94 25.68 1.96
CA GLY A 544 2.86 26.44 2.58
C GLY A 544 1.87 25.59 3.40
N TYR A 545 2.17 24.32 3.66
CA TYR A 545 1.39 23.48 4.57
C TYR A 545 1.62 23.96 6.02
N ASP A 546 0.57 24.47 6.67
CA ASP A 546 0.63 25.12 7.97
C ASP A 546 -0.21 24.44 9.06
N ILE A 547 -0.83 23.30 8.74
CA ILE A 547 -1.55 22.48 9.73
C ILE A 547 -0.51 21.86 10.66
N GLN A 548 -0.61 22.23 11.94
CA GLN A 548 0.32 21.75 12.96
C GLN A 548 -0.11 20.39 13.50
N SER A 549 0.80 19.41 13.43
CA SER A 549 0.66 18.15 14.16
C SER A 549 0.60 18.43 15.68
N ILE A 550 -0.30 17.73 16.37
CA ILE A 550 -0.39 17.77 17.84
C ILE A 550 0.80 17.04 18.49
N ASP A 551 1.31 16.01 17.83
CA ASP A 551 2.53 15.33 18.23
C ASP A 551 3.51 15.30 17.05
N PRO A 552 4.19 16.42 16.77
CA PRO A 552 5.12 16.50 15.66
C PRO A 552 6.30 15.53 15.91
N PRO A 553 6.72 14.74 14.92
CA PRO A 553 7.83 13.83 15.11
C PRO A 553 9.12 14.59 15.39
N MET A 554 9.96 13.95 16.19
CA MET A 554 11.14 14.57 16.75
C MET A 554 12.33 14.37 15.82
N ARG A 555 13.26 15.33 15.78
CA ARG A 555 14.61 15.05 15.29
C ARG A 555 15.33 14.23 16.37
N TRP A 556 15.82 13.07 16.00
CA TRP A 556 16.38 12.09 16.93
C TRP A 556 17.63 12.65 17.60
N ASP A 557 18.51 13.31 16.85
CA ASP A 557 19.74 13.88 17.43
C ASP A 557 19.51 15.03 18.43
N ASP A 558 18.38 15.73 18.35
CA ASP A 558 18.09 16.89 19.21
C ASP A 558 17.34 16.52 20.50
N HIS A 559 16.72 15.34 20.55
CA HIS A 559 15.80 14.98 21.62
C HIS A 559 16.54 14.50 22.89
N PRO A 560 16.21 14.98 24.10
CA PRO A 560 16.89 14.57 25.33
C PRO A 560 16.93 13.07 25.59
N ALA A 561 15.90 12.31 25.20
CA ALA A 561 15.86 10.85 25.36
C ALA A 561 16.74 10.09 24.35
N HIS A 562 17.20 10.78 23.30
CA HIS A 562 18.01 10.24 22.19
C HIS A 562 19.39 10.92 22.10
N ARG A 563 19.70 11.82 23.07
CA ARG A 563 20.98 12.50 23.13
C ARG A 563 22.11 11.49 23.37
N GLN A 564 22.97 11.36 22.37
CA GLN A 564 24.29 10.74 22.38
C GLN A 564 24.39 9.26 22.77
N LYS A 565 23.39 8.65 23.40
CA LYS A 565 23.38 7.23 23.74
C LYS A 565 22.37 6.49 22.87
N PRO A 566 22.75 5.36 22.27
CA PRO A 566 21.81 4.49 21.59
C PRO A 566 20.67 4.07 22.54
N ILE A 567 19.46 3.98 22.01
CA ILE A 567 18.25 3.60 22.75
C ILE A 567 18.30 2.10 23.00
N LYS A 568 18.15 1.68 24.25
CA LYS A 568 18.04 0.27 24.60
C LYS A 568 16.57 -0.16 24.54
N THR A 569 16.27 -1.15 23.72
CA THR A 569 14.95 -1.76 23.58
C THR A 569 14.90 -3.11 24.30
N ALA A 570 13.69 -3.65 24.53
CA ALA A 570 13.49 -4.96 25.14
C ALA A 570 14.09 -6.10 24.31
N PHE A 571 14.12 -5.94 22.99
CA PHE A 571 14.81 -6.82 22.05
C PHE A 571 15.51 -6.00 20.96
N PRO A 572 16.71 -6.39 20.48
CA PRO A 572 17.40 -5.62 19.45
C PRO A 572 16.67 -5.58 18.11
N LEU A 573 16.68 -4.42 17.44
CA LEU A 573 16.10 -4.23 16.12
C LEU A 573 16.97 -4.87 15.03
N LEU A 574 16.38 -5.19 13.88
CA LEU A 574 17.09 -5.59 12.68
C LEU A 574 16.87 -4.58 11.54
N TYR A 575 17.94 -3.91 11.13
CA TYR A 575 17.96 -3.01 9.98
C TYR A 575 18.54 -3.72 8.75
N ILE A 576 17.93 -3.51 7.58
CA ILE A 576 18.37 -4.12 6.32
C ILE A 576 18.37 -3.05 5.22
N SER A 577 19.41 -3.01 4.40
CA SER A 577 19.51 -2.05 3.29
C SER A 577 20.22 -2.64 2.09
N ASN A 578 19.88 -2.17 0.88
CA ASN A 578 20.53 -2.56 -0.36
C ASN A 578 21.85 -1.81 -0.56
N SER A 579 22.77 -2.35 -1.37
CA SER A 579 23.99 -1.66 -1.80
C SER A 579 23.73 -0.40 -2.63
N ALA A 580 22.58 -0.31 -3.28
CA ALA A 580 22.10 0.88 -3.96
C ALA A 580 20.56 0.90 -3.94
N ASP A 581 19.99 1.82 -3.16
CA ASP A 581 18.54 2.00 -3.06
C ASP A 581 18.19 3.43 -3.50
N PRO A 582 17.38 3.62 -4.56
CA PRO A 582 17.13 4.95 -5.12
C PRO A 582 16.26 5.85 -4.23
N VAL A 583 15.80 5.34 -3.09
CA VAL A 583 14.89 6.00 -2.14
C VAL A 583 15.44 6.06 -0.73
N THR A 584 15.96 4.94 -0.25
CA THR A 584 16.48 4.75 1.11
C THR A 584 17.92 4.24 1.06
N PRO A 585 18.87 5.09 0.63
CA PRO A 585 20.24 4.69 0.34
C PRO A 585 20.94 4.07 1.55
N LEU A 586 21.94 3.22 1.29
CA LEU A 586 22.64 2.41 2.30
C LEU A 586 23.07 3.19 3.55
N PHE A 587 23.51 4.44 3.38
CA PHE A 587 23.97 5.28 4.48
C PHE A 587 22.87 5.48 5.55
N ALA A 588 21.60 5.54 5.14
CA ALA A 588 20.47 5.76 6.04
C ALA A 588 20.30 4.56 6.99
N GLY A 589 20.36 3.33 6.46
CA GLY A 589 20.31 2.10 7.27
C GLY A 589 21.46 1.99 8.26
N VAL A 590 22.69 2.21 7.78
CA VAL A 590 23.90 2.22 8.60
C VAL A 590 23.80 3.26 9.72
N LYS A 591 23.33 4.47 9.39
CA LYS A 591 23.13 5.55 10.36
C LYS A 591 22.04 5.21 11.39
N MET A 592 20.89 4.71 10.96
CA MET A 592 19.77 4.42 11.86
C MET A 592 20.08 3.25 12.80
N ALA A 593 20.86 2.25 12.36
CA ALA A 593 21.35 1.18 13.23
C ALA A 593 22.18 1.72 14.42
N THR A 594 22.89 2.85 14.28
CA THR A 594 23.64 3.47 15.39
C THR A 594 22.76 4.00 16.52
N LYS A 595 21.46 4.23 16.24
CA LYS A 595 20.55 4.87 17.18
C LYS A 595 20.03 3.92 18.26
N PHE A 596 20.26 2.61 18.10
CA PHE A 596 19.76 1.57 19.01
C PHE A 596 20.89 0.68 19.52
N VAL A 597 20.81 0.27 20.79
CA VAL A 597 21.78 -0.63 21.40
C VAL A 597 21.64 -2.02 20.76
N ASP A 598 22.77 -2.60 20.35
CA ASP A 598 22.89 -3.95 19.79
C ASP A 598 22.01 -4.21 18.55
N ALA A 599 21.52 -3.16 17.87
CA ALA A 599 20.73 -3.31 16.66
C ALA A 599 21.56 -3.99 15.56
N GLY A 600 21.02 -5.10 15.05
CA GLY A 600 21.64 -5.86 13.98
C GLY A 600 21.52 -5.14 12.65
N PHE A 601 22.50 -5.36 11.78
CA PHE A 601 22.51 -4.81 10.44
C PHE A 601 23.15 -5.77 9.45
N PHE A 602 22.59 -5.87 8.25
CA PHE A 602 23.29 -6.42 7.10
C PHE A 602 22.88 -5.71 5.81
N GLU A 603 23.80 -5.73 4.84
CA GLU A 603 23.59 -5.18 3.50
C GLU A 603 23.20 -6.30 2.55
N GLN A 604 22.15 -6.12 1.75
CA GLN A 604 21.89 -6.97 0.59
C GLN A 604 22.60 -6.39 -0.64
N GLU A 605 23.46 -7.18 -1.27
CA GLU A 605 24.22 -6.78 -2.46
C GLU A 605 23.35 -6.77 -3.70
N SER A 606 22.58 -5.69 -3.86
CA SER A 606 21.59 -5.52 -4.91
C SER A 606 21.26 -4.06 -5.16
N GLU A 607 20.62 -3.81 -6.31
CA GLU A 607 19.97 -2.56 -6.65
C GLU A 607 18.44 -2.66 -6.48
N GLY A 608 17.81 -1.56 -6.06
CA GLY A 608 16.36 -1.46 -5.96
C GLY A 608 15.89 -0.93 -4.61
N HIS A 609 14.59 -0.67 -4.49
CA HIS A 609 14.02 -0.16 -3.25
C HIS A 609 13.60 -1.30 -2.32
N CYS A 610 14.14 -1.29 -1.09
CA CYS A 610 14.05 -2.39 -0.13
C CYS A 610 14.67 -3.71 -0.65
N THR A 611 14.97 -4.63 0.27
CA THR A 611 15.61 -5.91 -0.09
C THR A 611 14.69 -6.84 -0.89
N ILE A 612 13.38 -6.62 -0.82
CA ILE A 612 12.41 -7.34 -1.64
C ILE A 612 12.54 -7.06 -3.15
N ALA A 613 13.28 -6.03 -3.59
CA ALA A 613 13.48 -5.73 -5.02
C ALA A 613 14.04 -6.93 -5.82
N VAL A 614 14.83 -7.79 -5.17
CA VAL A 614 15.38 -9.02 -5.74
C VAL A 614 15.39 -10.15 -4.70
N LYS A 615 15.44 -11.39 -5.16
CA LYS A 615 15.62 -12.56 -4.30
C LYS A 615 17.05 -12.66 -3.75
N SER A 616 17.15 -12.97 -2.46
CA SER A 616 18.39 -13.40 -1.80
C SER A 616 18.08 -14.46 -0.74
N LYS A 617 18.61 -15.67 -0.92
CA LYS A 617 18.54 -16.77 0.04
C LYS A 617 19.11 -16.36 1.39
N CYS A 618 20.26 -15.69 1.37
CA CYS A 618 20.91 -15.17 2.57
C CYS A 618 20.01 -14.21 3.35
N THR A 619 19.38 -13.24 2.66
CA THR A 619 18.45 -12.30 3.30
C THR A 619 17.24 -13.02 3.89
N ILE A 620 16.61 -13.92 3.11
CA ILE A 620 15.44 -14.71 3.54
C ILE A 620 15.76 -15.51 4.81
N GLU A 621 16.90 -16.20 4.83
CA GLU A 621 17.34 -17.02 5.96
C GLU A 621 17.54 -16.17 7.22
N LYS A 622 18.16 -15.00 7.09
CA LYS A 622 18.39 -14.09 8.23
C LYS A 622 17.11 -13.50 8.78
N VAL A 623 16.21 -13.03 7.92
CA VAL A 623 14.91 -12.50 8.33
C VAL A 623 14.11 -13.59 9.05
N ARG A 624 14.10 -14.81 8.49
CA ARG A 624 13.44 -15.95 9.14
C ARG A 624 14.06 -16.28 10.49
N ALA A 625 15.38 -16.35 10.59
CA ALA A 625 16.09 -16.65 11.83
C ALA A 625 15.86 -15.58 12.92
N TYR A 626 15.75 -14.31 12.54
CA TYR A 626 15.42 -13.22 13.45
C TYR A 626 14.02 -13.39 14.06
N PHE A 627 13.00 -13.63 13.22
CA PHE A 627 11.63 -13.83 13.71
C PHE A 627 11.46 -15.13 14.48
N ARG A 628 11.95 -16.26 13.96
CA ARG A 628 11.72 -17.60 14.55
C ARG A 628 12.60 -17.91 15.74
N GLU A 629 13.86 -17.48 15.69
CA GLU A 629 14.88 -17.93 16.63
C GLU A 629 15.43 -16.79 17.50
N GLY A 630 15.05 -15.54 17.21
CA GLY A 630 15.63 -14.37 17.87
C GLY A 630 17.11 -14.18 17.57
N LYS A 631 17.60 -14.70 16.44
CA LYS A 631 18.99 -14.49 16.02
C LYS A 631 19.14 -13.11 15.40
N VAL A 632 19.92 -12.26 16.06
CA VAL A 632 20.21 -10.90 15.60
C VAL A 632 21.58 -10.91 14.90
N PRO A 633 21.67 -10.46 13.63
CA PRO A 633 22.95 -10.18 12.98
C PRO A 633 23.81 -9.21 13.79
N ASP A 634 25.12 -9.24 13.61
CA ASP A 634 26.03 -8.34 14.31
C ASP A 634 25.71 -6.86 13.99
N ALA A 635 25.88 -6.00 14.98
CA ALA A 635 25.79 -4.56 14.78
C ALA A 635 26.92 -4.07 13.83
N PRO A 636 26.66 -3.05 13.00
CA PRO A 636 27.67 -2.53 12.09
C PRO A 636 28.83 -1.89 12.87
N ARG A 637 30.07 -2.14 12.45
CA ARG A 637 31.29 -1.63 13.08
C ARG A 637 31.80 -0.42 12.32
N PHE A 638 31.69 0.76 12.92
CA PHE A 638 32.03 2.02 12.25
C PHE A 638 33.52 2.36 12.39
N ARG A 639 34.11 2.88 11.30
CA ARG A 639 35.47 3.44 11.30
C ARG A 639 35.50 4.98 11.20
N GLY A 640 34.37 5.63 10.90
CA GLY A 640 34.23 7.08 10.71
C GLY A 640 32.98 7.69 11.36
N LYS A 641 32.68 8.95 11.03
CA LYS A 641 31.45 9.69 11.40
C LYS A 641 30.86 10.40 10.18
N GLY A 642 29.55 10.66 10.16
CA GLY A 642 28.92 11.41 9.08
C GLY A 642 28.93 10.66 7.76
N LEU A 643 29.52 11.24 6.71
CA LEU A 643 29.61 10.61 5.38
C LEU A 643 30.60 9.44 5.32
N ASP A 644 31.56 9.39 6.26
CA ASP A 644 32.53 8.30 6.39
C ASP A 644 31.95 7.07 7.12
N LEU A 645 30.62 7.05 7.37
CA LEU A 645 29.95 5.89 7.97
C LEU A 645 30.01 4.65 7.08
N LEU A 646 30.14 4.85 5.76
CA LEU A 646 30.21 3.76 4.79
C LEU A 646 31.55 3.02 4.78
N ASP A 647 32.57 3.52 5.47
CA ASP A 647 33.87 2.84 5.64
C ASP A 647 33.84 1.76 6.75
N GLY A 648 32.66 1.43 7.24
CA GLY A 648 32.45 0.43 8.29
C GLY A 648 32.53 -1.02 7.79
N GLU A 649 32.40 -1.94 8.74
CA GLU A 649 32.32 -3.38 8.50
C GLU A 649 30.98 -3.91 8.98
N TRP A 650 30.29 -4.66 8.14
CA TRP A 650 29.04 -5.34 8.43
C TRP A 650 28.89 -6.57 7.54
N GLU A 651 27.92 -7.40 7.85
CA GLU A 651 27.63 -8.58 7.07
C GLU A 651 26.94 -8.23 5.75
N LYS A 652 27.26 -9.00 4.69
CA LYS A 652 26.67 -8.83 3.36
C LYS A 652 25.98 -10.11 2.91
N CYS A 653 24.82 -9.95 2.29
CA CYS A 653 24.07 -11.01 1.64
C CYS A 653 24.07 -10.81 0.12
N PRO A 654 24.68 -11.71 -0.66
CA PRO A 654 24.61 -11.63 -2.11
C PRO A 654 23.17 -11.83 -2.61
N ALA A 655 22.79 -11.12 -3.67
CA ALA A 655 21.56 -11.42 -4.39
C ALA A 655 21.70 -12.66 -5.27
N ASP A 656 20.62 -13.43 -5.40
CA ASP A 656 20.55 -14.63 -6.25
C ASP A 656 19.97 -14.35 -7.63
N GLU A 657 19.50 -13.12 -7.87
CA GLU A 657 18.99 -12.67 -9.16
C GLU A 657 19.32 -11.18 -9.40
N TRP A 658 19.39 -10.81 -10.67
CA TRP A 658 19.55 -9.44 -11.15
C TRP A 658 18.94 -9.33 -12.55
N PRO A 659 18.73 -8.11 -13.10
CA PRO A 659 18.05 -7.93 -14.38
C PRO A 659 18.61 -8.83 -15.50
N TRP A 660 17.71 -9.54 -16.20
CA TRP A 660 18.03 -10.56 -17.24
C TRP A 660 18.71 -11.84 -16.76
N HIS A 661 18.88 -12.01 -15.45
CA HIS A 661 19.44 -13.19 -14.82
C HIS A 661 18.57 -13.61 -13.63
N GLU A 662 17.29 -13.93 -13.91
CA GLU A 662 16.37 -14.40 -12.88
C GLU A 662 16.83 -15.75 -12.32
N TYR A 663 16.59 -15.95 -11.03
CA TYR A 663 16.83 -17.25 -10.42
C TYR A 663 16.00 -18.34 -11.12
N GLN A 664 16.68 -19.35 -11.67
CA GLN A 664 16.06 -20.52 -12.29
C GLN A 664 16.26 -21.74 -11.37
N PRO A 665 15.19 -22.34 -10.82
CA PRO A 665 15.30 -23.58 -10.09
C PRO A 665 15.92 -24.67 -10.98
N SER A 666 16.92 -25.40 -10.50
CA SER A 666 17.45 -26.52 -11.29
C SER A 666 16.38 -27.61 -11.45
N ALA A 667 16.15 -28.11 -12.66
CA ALA A 667 15.08 -29.09 -12.96
C ALA A 667 15.28 -30.49 -12.31
N ARG A 668 16.33 -30.66 -11.48
CA ARG A 668 16.66 -31.90 -10.77
C ARG A 668 16.64 -31.63 -9.27
N VAL A 669 15.47 -31.46 -8.67
CA VAL A 669 15.37 -31.30 -7.21
C VAL A 669 14.50 -32.41 -6.66
N ALA A 670 15.09 -33.20 -5.75
CA ALA A 670 14.59 -34.49 -5.30
C ALA A 670 14.55 -34.64 -3.76
N ASN A 671 14.58 -33.55 -2.98
CA ASN A 671 14.46 -33.57 -1.51
C ASN A 671 13.63 -32.38 -0.97
N ASP A 672 12.98 -32.58 0.18
CA ASP A 672 12.00 -31.63 0.79
C ASP A 672 12.61 -30.28 1.24
N VAL A 673 13.89 -30.25 1.62
CA VAL A 673 14.57 -29.02 2.10
C VAL A 673 14.74 -28.00 0.97
N GLU A 674 15.17 -28.45 -0.21
CA GLU A 674 15.34 -27.59 -1.38
C GLU A 674 13.98 -27.13 -1.93
N ALA A 675 12.92 -27.94 -1.79
CA ALA A 675 11.56 -27.53 -2.13
C ALA A 675 11.05 -26.38 -1.25
N ALA A 676 11.27 -26.46 0.07
CA ALA A 676 10.90 -25.39 1.01
C ALA A 676 11.69 -24.09 0.78
N GLU A 677 12.95 -24.19 0.33
CA GLU A 677 13.77 -23.04 -0.02
C GLU A 677 13.26 -22.35 -1.30
N LEU A 678 12.91 -23.13 -2.33
CA LEU A 678 12.30 -22.62 -3.55
C LEU A 678 10.96 -21.93 -3.27
N GLU A 679 10.13 -22.51 -2.42
CA GLU A 679 8.86 -21.91 -2.01
C GLU A 679 9.07 -20.54 -1.34
N ARG A 680 10.10 -20.40 -0.51
CA ARG A 680 10.44 -19.10 0.11
C ARG A 680 10.94 -18.09 -0.90
N LEU A 681 11.76 -18.52 -1.87
CA LEU A 681 12.23 -17.64 -2.94
C LEU A 681 11.08 -17.13 -3.81
N ASP A 682 10.13 -18.00 -4.14
CA ASP A 682 8.94 -17.61 -4.88
C ASP A 682 8.02 -16.72 -4.05
N ALA A 683 7.86 -17.01 -2.76
CA ALA A 683 7.14 -16.14 -1.84
C ALA A 683 7.77 -14.75 -1.75
N TRP A 684 9.11 -14.65 -1.68
CA TRP A 684 9.83 -13.38 -1.68
C TRP A 684 9.57 -12.57 -2.95
N GLY A 685 9.58 -13.22 -4.11
CA GLY A 685 9.19 -12.61 -5.38
C GLY A 685 7.73 -12.13 -5.40
N GLY A 686 6.82 -12.89 -4.80
CA GLY A 686 5.42 -12.44 -4.67
C GLY A 686 5.26 -11.25 -3.72
N ILE A 687 6.04 -11.15 -2.64
CA ILE A 687 6.03 -10.00 -1.72
C ILE A 687 6.45 -8.73 -2.47
N ARG A 688 7.50 -8.82 -3.30
CA ARG A 688 7.92 -7.73 -4.20
C ARG A 688 6.79 -7.28 -5.11
N ASP A 689 6.10 -8.23 -5.74
CA ASP A 689 5.04 -7.93 -6.70
C ASP A 689 3.84 -7.27 -6.00
N ALA A 690 3.48 -7.73 -4.80
CA ALA A 690 2.49 -7.09 -3.94
C ALA A 690 2.92 -5.68 -3.49
N PHE A 691 4.20 -5.49 -3.15
CA PHE A 691 4.74 -4.18 -2.77
C PHE A 691 4.71 -3.19 -3.93
N ALA A 692 5.05 -3.63 -5.14
CA ALA A 692 5.00 -2.81 -6.35
C ALA A 692 3.58 -2.35 -6.71
N GLN A 693 2.55 -3.05 -6.22
CA GLN A 693 1.15 -2.65 -6.38
C GLN A 693 0.73 -1.57 -5.38
N ILE A 694 1.41 -1.37 -4.25
CA ILE A 694 1.03 -0.36 -3.24
C ILE A 694 1.21 1.05 -3.80
N ASP A 695 0.30 1.96 -3.42
CA ASP A 695 0.48 3.38 -3.72
C ASP A 695 1.62 3.98 -2.90
N LEU A 696 2.80 3.96 -3.50
CA LEU A 696 3.93 4.73 -3.04
C LEU A 696 3.94 6.02 -3.86
N TRP A 697 4.08 7.17 -3.19
CA TRP A 697 4.27 8.49 -3.81
C TRP A 697 3.06 9.09 -4.54
N GLY A 698 1.85 8.59 -4.24
CA GLY A 698 0.65 9.00 -4.98
C GLY A 698 0.68 8.45 -6.40
N ALA A 699 1.55 7.48 -6.70
CA ALA A 699 1.61 6.81 -7.98
C ALA A 699 0.36 5.99 -8.28
N ARG A 700 -0.55 5.69 -7.31
CA ARG A 700 -1.91 5.20 -7.58
C ARG A 700 -2.93 6.29 -7.82
N GLU A 701 -2.71 7.59 -7.57
CA GLU A 701 -3.53 8.70 -8.17
C GLU A 701 -3.50 8.71 -9.71
N PHE A 702 -3.00 7.62 -10.27
CA PHE A 702 -2.18 7.54 -11.43
C PHE A 702 -2.13 6.04 -11.91
N ARG A 703 -1.90 5.01 -11.08
CA ARG A 703 -1.84 3.58 -11.51
C ARG A 703 -3.12 2.77 -11.30
N ARG A 704 -3.44 1.90 -12.27
CA ARG A 704 -3.88 0.52 -12.00
C ARG A 704 -3.24 -0.50 -12.93
N PHE A 705 -2.75 -1.60 -12.35
CA PHE A 705 -3.00 -2.95 -12.86
C PHE A 705 -3.56 -3.77 -11.71
N ASP A 706 -4.78 -4.28 -11.88
CA ASP A 706 -5.20 -5.50 -11.20
C ASP A 706 -4.57 -6.66 -11.96
N ILE A 707 -3.85 -7.51 -11.25
CA ILE A 707 -3.84 -8.93 -11.59
C ILE A 707 -5.12 -9.47 -10.96
N ALA A 708 -5.96 -10.09 -11.79
CA ALA A 708 -7.13 -10.83 -11.34
C ALA A 708 -6.72 -11.81 -10.22
N LEU A 709 -7.44 -11.75 -9.09
CA LEU A 709 -7.51 -12.86 -8.14
C LEU A 709 -8.04 -14.11 -8.86
#